data_AF-A0A1W9XE04-F1
#
_entry.id   AF-A0A1W9XE04-F1
#
_cell.length_a   1.000
_cell.length_b   1.000
_cell.length_c   1.000
_cell.angle_alpha   90.00
_cell.angle_beta   90.00
_cell.angle_gamma   90.00
#
_symmetry.space_group_name_H-M   'P 1'
#
loop_
_entity.id
_entity.type
_entity.pdbx_description
1 polymer ?
#
loop_
_entity_poly.entity_id
_entity_poly.type
_entity_poly.pdbx_seq_one_letter_code
_entity_poly.pdbx_strand_id
1 'polypeptide(L)'
;MPQFLRAGLFLSALNFLTGNIPGIMPQLSRLSGFLLLAACVGCYFPLKTSKSGRRMGAALAILIALPLLLSESVVFLGVSLCIFSLTILSHAEHGRKELPVFLLTVLFYTLFAVLYRFSPLVWYFFQDLSLGFSAKASGIIGKQMTLGASALGIPVSASVLCYVAASFFLSPAALSLKEKRRKFILALLATFSFVLINAAYLWLQNPLTTLVHFFNGKWNPTPLHFQFILLILLFVPLHLTVRNFGIRDSKFGIQNSLLGAFPVFIAILTLAFSFSQPGLGKKGIIFCDKGSNWHVPVYGKRYGQGSAGMFGMLPQYLNMRGYESRIMKAALTEKDLENAGVVAVFNPVRHFSNEEKELVRSFIQKGGSLLVAGDHTDVTGVMKPINDLLEPFDIALNFDTALPVLSGWVHSLEKRPHPIIRQIENDYETAIWVGASLKISPPAAPVIVGKLGWADTGNYLNTKRAYLGDYKRSRKEPLGDVVLVAESSYGRGKVLVFGDTSTFQNGVLMDSHHFIDDIFRWLSGSGSRSYPLAQLTICLLLLMIAGYALHKRPRPETFLICILAAYAGLLAGEIQKSSQISEASEMVSPQAEYKPACIDLSHKGRFSVFASGDESLWGVSMSLMRNKYIPLFMKDFSEQSLFQSDLCVIVAPTAEFSSEERAILKTFMRNGGNLVWAVGWEEMAASESFLSELGFSIDSVPLGPAEIVIGQRTVKFVEAWPVMGGDNSRRIIAKKLDYPVVVWQPLGKGGLLLVGDSEFFHSKNIESYKNYNFDNIAFFRYLLNILKQIN
;
A
#
# COMPACT_ATOMS: atom_id res chain seq x y z
N MET A 1 -24.23 23.15 -23.14
CA MET A 1 -23.06 22.26 -23.31
C MET A 1 -23.52 20.92 -23.89
N PRO A 2 -22.84 20.35 -24.91
CA PRO A 2 -23.24 19.08 -25.53
C PRO A 2 -23.19 17.90 -24.53
N GLN A 3 -24.13 16.96 -24.65
CA GLN A 3 -24.22 15.74 -23.82
C GLN A 3 -22.90 14.96 -23.78
N PHE A 4 -22.20 14.91 -24.91
CA PHE A 4 -20.88 14.28 -25.05
C PHE A 4 -19.85 14.85 -24.06
N LEU A 5 -19.80 16.18 -23.90
CA LEU A 5 -18.81 16.82 -23.05
C LEU A 5 -19.10 16.55 -21.56
N ARG A 6 -20.37 16.46 -21.17
CA ARG A 6 -20.76 16.05 -19.80
C ARG A 6 -20.38 14.60 -19.50
N ALA A 7 -20.61 13.69 -20.46
CA ALA A 7 -20.23 12.29 -20.32
C ALA A 7 -18.70 12.13 -20.26
N GLY A 8 -17.96 12.91 -21.05
CA GLY A 8 -16.49 12.95 -21.01
C GLY A 8 -15.97 13.42 -19.64
N LEU A 9 -16.49 14.53 -19.11
CA LEU A 9 -16.14 15.02 -17.77
C LEU A 9 -16.46 14.00 -16.68
N PHE A 10 -17.62 13.33 -16.74
CA PHE A 10 -18.03 12.31 -15.78
C PHE A 10 -17.11 11.08 -15.81
N LEU A 11 -16.80 10.54 -16.99
CA LEU A 11 -15.92 9.37 -17.12
C LEU A 11 -14.48 9.70 -16.74
N SER A 12 -13.99 10.89 -17.08
CA SER A 12 -12.68 11.36 -16.60
C SER A 12 -12.69 11.46 -15.08
N ALA A 13 -13.69 12.11 -14.47
CA ALA A 13 -13.81 12.20 -13.02
C ALA A 13 -13.78 10.81 -12.37
N LEU A 14 -14.54 9.85 -12.89
CA LEU A 14 -14.56 8.47 -12.40
C LEU A 14 -13.17 7.82 -12.43
N ASN A 15 -12.44 7.92 -13.54
CA ASN A 15 -11.11 7.31 -13.69
C ASN A 15 -10.04 7.93 -12.78
N PHE A 16 -10.06 9.25 -12.58
CA PHE A 16 -9.15 9.93 -11.67
C PHE A 16 -9.47 9.58 -10.21
N LEU A 17 -10.76 9.62 -9.84
CA LEU A 17 -11.20 9.29 -8.48
C LEU A 17 -10.88 7.84 -8.09
N THR A 18 -10.91 6.90 -9.05
CA THR A 18 -10.64 5.47 -8.80
C THR A 18 -9.17 5.10 -8.97
N GLY A 19 -8.28 6.06 -9.21
CA GLY A 19 -6.84 5.81 -9.38
C GLY A 19 -6.50 4.98 -10.63
N ASN A 20 -7.38 4.95 -11.64
CA ASN A 20 -7.11 4.25 -12.90
C ASN A 20 -6.04 4.96 -13.73
N ILE A 21 -5.82 6.25 -13.47
CA ILE A 21 -4.77 7.06 -14.09
C ILE A 21 -3.55 7.03 -13.16
N PRO A 22 -2.53 6.23 -13.52
CA PRO A 22 -1.39 5.98 -12.65
C PRO A 22 -0.32 7.07 -12.77
N GLY A 23 0.57 7.12 -11.79
CA GLY A 23 1.69 8.07 -11.76
C GLY A 23 1.32 9.48 -11.31
N ILE A 24 0.11 9.65 -10.80
CA ILE A 24 -0.32 10.84 -10.05
C ILE A 24 -0.40 10.43 -8.59
N MET A 25 0.10 11.28 -7.67
CA MET A 25 -0.14 11.08 -6.24
C MET A 25 -1.64 10.91 -5.98
N PRO A 26 -2.09 9.92 -5.19
CA PRO A 26 -3.49 9.64 -4.97
C PRO A 26 -4.31 10.87 -4.56
N GLN A 27 -3.73 11.77 -3.75
CA GLN A 27 -4.36 13.02 -3.32
C GLN A 27 -4.61 13.96 -4.52
N LEU A 28 -3.61 14.15 -5.38
CA LEU A 28 -3.72 14.98 -6.59
C LEU A 28 -4.67 14.35 -7.62
N SER A 29 -4.65 13.03 -7.75
CA SER A 29 -5.56 12.30 -8.64
C SER A 29 -7.01 12.47 -8.18
N ARG A 30 -7.28 12.29 -6.87
CA ARG A 30 -8.61 12.51 -6.28
C ARG A 30 -9.05 13.97 -6.40
N LEU A 31 -8.16 14.94 -6.14
CA LEU A 31 -8.46 16.36 -6.32
C LEU A 31 -8.84 16.67 -7.78
N SER A 32 -8.08 16.16 -8.74
CA SER A 32 -8.36 16.33 -10.17
C SER A 32 -9.72 15.73 -10.55
N GLY A 33 -10.00 14.51 -10.08
CA GLY A 33 -11.27 13.84 -10.28
C GLY A 33 -12.45 14.60 -9.65
N PHE A 34 -12.25 15.18 -8.47
CA PHE A 34 -13.24 16.04 -7.82
C PHE A 34 -13.51 17.31 -8.63
N LEU A 35 -12.49 18.02 -9.09
CA LEU A 35 -12.65 19.22 -9.91
C LEU A 35 -13.40 18.92 -11.22
N LEU A 36 -13.12 17.77 -11.85
CA LEU A 36 -13.84 17.30 -13.04
C LEU A 36 -15.31 16.96 -12.74
N LEU A 37 -15.59 16.33 -11.59
CA LEU A 37 -16.95 16.04 -11.16
C LEU A 37 -17.71 17.34 -10.84
N ALA A 38 -17.08 18.29 -10.17
CA ALA A 38 -17.62 19.62 -9.88
C ALA A 38 -17.89 20.41 -11.17
N ALA A 39 -17.01 20.31 -12.17
CA ALA A 39 -17.24 20.89 -13.50
C ALA A 39 -18.43 20.22 -14.19
N CYS A 40 -18.55 18.89 -14.11
CA CYS A 40 -19.70 18.15 -14.64
C CYS A 40 -21.01 18.59 -13.97
N VAL A 41 -21.01 18.71 -12.63
CA VAL A 41 -22.12 19.24 -11.81
C VAL A 41 -22.49 20.66 -12.24
N GLY A 42 -21.50 21.55 -12.38
CA GLY A 42 -21.69 22.94 -12.79
C GLY A 42 -22.35 23.09 -14.15
N CYS A 43 -22.22 22.10 -15.04
CA CYS A 43 -22.91 22.08 -16.33
C CYS A 43 -24.44 21.89 -16.23
N TYR A 44 -24.96 21.45 -15.08
CA TYR A 44 -26.39 21.24 -14.84
C TYR A 44 -27.08 22.42 -14.16
N PHE A 45 -26.33 23.29 -13.49
CA PHE A 45 -26.86 24.49 -12.84
C PHE A 45 -26.62 25.72 -13.73
N PRO A 46 -27.65 26.34 -14.32
CA PRO A 46 -27.45 27.60 -15.01
C PRO A 46 -27.07 28.70 -14.00
N LEU A 47 -26.15 29.59 -14.39
CA LEU A 47 -25.82 30.85 -13.69
C LEU A 47 -27.02 31.82 -13.50
N LYS A 48 -28.25 31.37 -13.78
CA LYS A 48 -29.52 32.10 -13.66
C LYS A 48 -30.55 31.46 -12.71
N THR A 49 -30.21 30.39 -11.99
CA THR A 49 -31.08 29.86 -10.90
C THR A 49 -31.14 30.81 -9.71
N SER A 50 -32.21 30.72 -8.91
CA SER A 50 -32.39 31.52 -7.68
C SER A 50 -31.19 31.36 -6.72
N LYS A 51 -30.92 32.39 -5.89
CA LYS A 51 -29.84 32.35 -4.87
C LYS A 51 -29.92 31.11 -3.98
N SER A 52 -31.12 30.56 -3.75
CA SER A 52 -31.36 29.34 -2.95
C SER A 52 -30.84 28.08 -3.65
N GLY A 53 -31.15 27.87 -4.94
CA GLY A 53 -30.73 26.69 -5.70
C GLY A 53 -29.20 26.58 -5.85
N ARG A 54 -28.50 27.71 -6.01
CA ARG A 54 -27.03 27.72 -6.07
C ARG A 54 -26.38 27.41 -4.73
N ARG A 55 -26.93 27.95 -3.63
CA ARG A 55 -26.43 27.68 -2.28
C ARG A 55 -26.62 26.21 -1.88
N MET A 56 -27.76 25.62 -2.24
CA MET A 56 -28.06 24.22 -1.96
C MET A 56 -27.23 23.26 -2.83
N GLY A 57 -27.04 23.57 -4.12
CA GLY A 57 -26.15 22.80 -5.01
C GLY A 57 -24.67 22.88 -4.58
N ALA A 58 -24.21 24.05 -4.12
CA ALA A 58 -22.87 24.22 -3.56
C ALA A 58 -22.71 23.49 -2.22
N ALA A 59 -23.69 23.58 -1.33
CA ALA A 59 -23.67 22.88 -0.04
C ALA A 59 -23.67 21.35 -0.21
N LEU A 60 -24.46 20.82 -1.16
CA LEU A 60 -24.41 19.40 -1.50
C LEU A 60 -23.07 18.99 -2.13
N ALA A 61 -22.52 19.78 -3.06
CA ALA A 61 -21.21 19.51 -3.64
C ALA A 61 -20.09 19.47 -2.58
N ILE A 62 -20.15 20.35 -1.57
CA ILE A 62 -19.23 20.38 -0.43
C ILE A 62 -19.45 19.16 0.50
N LEU A 63 -20.70 18.80 0.81
CA LEU A 63 -21.05 17.61 1.60
C LEU A 63 -20.62 16.30 0.91
N ILE A 64 -20.65 16.27 -0.43
CA ILE A 64 -20.21 15.15 -1.26
C ILE A 64 -18.67 15.13 -1.43
N ALA A 65 -18.01 16.28 -1.35
CA ALA A 65 -16.56 16.40 -1.43
C ALA A 65 -15.84 15.76 -0.23
N LEU A 66 -16.44 15.86 0.97
CA LEU A 66 -15.81 15.40 2.22
C LEU A 66 -15.46 13.90 2.19
N PRO A 67 -16.39 12.98 1.84
CA PRO A 67 -16.09 11.54 1.81
C PRO A 67 -15.14 11.13 0.68
N LEU A 68 -15.12 11.86 -0.44
CA LEU A 68 -14.25 11.59 -1.59
C LEU A 68 -12.76 11.84 -1.30
N LEU A 69 -12.46 12.60 -0.25
CA LEU A 69 -11.09 12.90 0.19
C LEU A 69 -10.55 11.87 1.18
N LEU A 70 -11.40 11.07 1.83
CA LEU A 70 -11.01 10.28 3.00
C LEU A 70 -10.50 8.86 2.69
N SER A 71 -11.04 8.13 1.70
CA SER A 71 -10.49 6.80 1.31
C SER A 71 -10.94 6.31 -0.08
N GLU A 72 -10.13 5.48 -0.76
CA GLU A 72 -10.48 4.85 -2.06
C GLU A 72 -11.82 4.11 -2.00
N SER A 73 -12.08 3.46 -0.87
CA SER A 73 -13.24 2.58 -0.71
C SER A 73 -14.55 3.36 -0.58
N VAL A 74 -14.49 4.66 -0.24
CA VAL A 74 -15.65 5.57 -0.10
C VAL A 74 -15.94 6.33 -1.40
N VAL A 75 -14.99 6.34 -2.35
CA VAL A 75 -15.10 7.08 -3.62
C VAL A 75 -16.35 6.70 -4.41
N PHE A 76 -16.64 5.41 -4.54
CA PHE A 76 -17.79 4.94 -5.33
C PHE A 76 -19.13 5.41 -4.75
N LEU A 77 -19.27 5.46 -3.42
CA LEU A 77 -20.46 6.04 -2.78
C LEU A 77 -20.52 7.54 -2.99
N GLY A 78 -19.42 8.26 -2.78
CA GLY A 78 -19.39 9.71 -2.95
C GLY A 78 -19.83 10.12 -4.36
N VAL A 79 -19.30 9.46 -5.39
CA VAL A 79 -19.72 9.69 -6.79
C VAL A 79 -21.20 9.34 -6.99
N SER A 80 -21.66 8.20 -6.46
CA SER A 80 -23.05 7.77 -6.62
C SER A 80 -24.05 8.71 -5.94
N LEU A 81 -23.77 9.12 -4.70
CA LEU A 81 -24.57 10.09 -3.95
C LEU A 81 -24.57 11.45 -4.64
N CYS A 82 -23.44 11.86 -5.24
CA CYS A 82 -23.35 13.07 -6.06
C CYS A 82 -24.37 13.08 -7.19
N ILE A 83 -24.33 12.03 -8.00
CA ILE A 83 -25.17 11.94 -9.20
C ILE A 83 -26.63 11.71 -8.80
N PHE A 84 -26.89 10.94 -7.75
CA PHE A 84 -28.23 10.75 -7.22
C PHE A 84 -28.83 12.07 -6.75
N SER A 85 -28.05 12.87 -6.03
CA SER A 85 -28.45 14.20 -5.58
C SER A 85 -28.73 15.15 -6.75
N LEU A 86 -27.90 15.14 -7.79
CA LEU A 86 -28.18 15.88 -9.04
C LEU A 86 -29.46 15.40 -9.72
N THR A 87 -29.77 14.11 -9.64
CA THR A 87 -31.00 13.53 -10.19
C THR A 87 -32.22 14.08 -9.48
N ILE A 88 -32.18 14.19 -8.14
CA ILE A 88 -33.24 14.83 -7.34
C ILE A 88 -33.39 16.31 -7.70
N LEU A 89 -32.27 17.05 -7.70
CA LEU A 89 -32.29 18.51 -7.92
C LEU A 89 -32.71 18.90 -9.35
N SER A 90 -32.30 18.14 -10.36
CA SER A 90 -32.67 18.39 -11.76
C SER A 90 -34.12 18.01 -12.09
N HIS A 91 -34.76 17.18 -11.25
CA HIS A 91 -36.16 16.83 -11.42
C HIS A 91 -37.10 18.04 -11.26
N ALA A 92 -36.68 19.05 -10.50
CA ALA A 92 -37.46 20.27 -10.28
C ALA A 92 -37.56 21.18 -11.52
N GLU A 93 -36.65 21.07 -12.51
CA GLU A 93 -36.52 22.05 -13.60
C GLU A 93 -36.31 21.42 -15.00
N HIS A 94 -36.95 20.29 -15.33
CA HIS A 94 -36.87 19.50 -16.59
C HIS A 94 -35.95 18.26 -16.48
N GLY A 95 -36.56 17.07 -16.51
CA GLY A 95 -35.88 15.78 -16.41
C GLY A 95 -34.73 15.62 -17.40
N ARG A 96 -33.50 15.61 -16.88
CA ARG A 96 -32.27 15.43 -17.67
C ARG A 96 -32.05 13.94 -17.93
N LYS A 97 -31.87 13.58 -19.21
CA LYS A 97 -31.89 12.19 -19.68
C LYS A 97 -30.62 11.41 -19.33
N GLU A 98 -29.47 12.06 -19.18
CA GLU A 98 -28.18 11.38 -18.99
C GLU A 98 -27.82 10.97 -17.54
N LEU A 99 -28.41 11.58 -16.52
CA LEU A 99 -28.09 11.26 -15.11
C LEU A 99 -28.35 9.79 -14.71
N PRO A 100 -29.43 9.12 -15.19
CA PRO A 100 -29.65 7.70 -14.93
C PRO A 100 -28.60 6.80 -15.59
N VAL A 101 -28.10 7.20 -16.77
CA VAL A 101 -27.00 6.50 -17.43
C VAL A 101 -25.74 6.63 -16.58
N PHE A 102 -25.45 7.81 -16.03
CA PHE A 102 -24.32 7.99 -15.13
C PHE A 102 -24.43 7.12 -13.87
N LEU A 103 -25.59 7.09 -13.20
CA LEU A 103 -25.82 6.23 -12.02
C LEU A 103 -25.60 4.74 -12.33
N LEU A 104 -26.17 4.25 -13.44
CA LEU A 104 -26.01 2.87 -13.84
C LEU A 104 -24.58 2.55 -14.28
N THR A 105 -23.88 3.52 -14.86
CA THR A 105 -22.44 3.41 -15.18
C THR A 105 -21.62 3.23 -13.91
N VAL A 106 -21.86 4.05 -12.87
CA VAL A 106 -21.16 3.91 -11.59
C VAL A 106 -21.45 2.54 -10.98
N LEU A 107 -22.71 2.10 -10.96
CA LEU A 107 -23.08 0.79 -10.42
C LEU A 107 -22.34 -0.36 -11.14
N PHE A 108 -22.37 -0.39 -12.47
CA PHE A 108 -21.67 -1.41 -13.25
C PHE A 108 -20.16 -1.33 -13.07
N TYR A 109 -19.61 -0.13 -13.01
CA TYR A 109 -18.18 0.06 -12.82
C TYR A 109 -17.72 -0.33 -11.41
N THR A 110 -18.50 -0.02 -10.37
CA THR A 110 -18.27 -0.50 -9.00
C THR A 110 -18.31 -2.02 -8.95
N LEU A 111 -19.29 -2.65 -9.60
CA LEU A 111 -19.35 -4.11 -9.70
C LEU A 111 -18.10 -4.68 -10.36
N PHE A 112 -17.71 -4.13 -11.52
CA PHE A 112 -16.47 -4.50 -12.19
C PHE A 112 -15.26 -4.35 -11.26
N ALA A 113 -15.11 -3.20 -10.59
CA ALA A 113 -13.98 -2.92 -9.70
C ALA A 113 -13.92 -3.88 -8.51
N VAL A 114 -15.07 -4.21 -7.89
CA VAL A 114 -15.16 -5.20 -6.82
C VAL A 114 -14.76 -6.58 -7.34
N LEU A 115 -15.36 -7.03 -8.44
CA LEU A 115 -15.06 -8.35 -8.99
C LEU A 115 -13.58 -8.47 -9.40
N TYR A 116 -13.05 -7.45 -10.08
CA TYR A 116 -11.65 -7.38 -10.51
C TYR A 116 -10.69 -7.43 -9.32
N ARG A 117 -11.00 -6.72 -8.22
CA ARG A 117 -10.15 -6.61 -7.02
C ARG A 117 -10.28 -7.79 -6.05
N PHE A 118 -11.47 -8.38 -5.91
CA PHE A 118 -11.76 -9.40 -4.89
C PHE A 118 -11.82 -10.83 -5.45
N SER A 119 -12.03 -11.02 -6.75
CA SER A 119 -12.09 -12.36 -7.36
C SER A 119 -10.80 -12.68 -8.13
N PRO A 120 -9.99 -13.65 -7.66
CA PRO A 120 -8.84 -14.12 -8.42
C PRO A 120 -9.20 -14.59 -9.83
N LEU A 121 -10.35 -15.26 -10.00
CA LEU A 121 -10.82 -15.76 -11.30
C LEU A 121 -11.08 -14.62 -12.30
N VAL A 122 -11.69 -13.52 -11.83
CA VAL A 122 -11.95 -12.36 -12.69
C VAL A 122 -10.64 -11.65 -13.04
N TRP A 123 -9.71 -11.56 -12.09
CA TRP A 123 -8.37 -11.04 -12.36
C TRP A 123 -7.63 -11.89 -13.42
N TYR A 124 -7.59 -13.22 -13.26
CA TYR A 124 -7.00 -14.13 -14.26
C TYR A 124 -7.65 -13.93 -15.63
N PHE A 125 -8.98 -13.87 -15.70
CA PHE A 125 -9.68 -13.65 -16.97
C PHE A 125 -9.18 -12.39 -17.70
N PHE A 126 -9.08 -11.25 -16.99
CA PHE A 126 -8.64 -10.01 -17.62
C PHE A 126 -7.14 -9.99 -17.90
N GLN A 127 -6.33 -10.63 -17.06
CA GLN A 127 -4.90 -10.75 -17.28
C GLN A 127 -4.60 -11.63 -18.50
N ASP A 128 -5.22 -12.81 -18.60
CA ASP A 128 -5.08 -13.73 -19.74
C ASP A 128 -5.65 -13.12 -21.02
N LEU A 129 -6.79 -12.41 -20.92
CA LEU A 129 -7.33 -11.65 -22.04
C LEU A 129 -6.33 -10.61 -22.54
N SER A 130 -5.69 -9.87 -21.63
CA SER A 130 -4.70 -8.84 -21.95
C SER A 130 -3.44 -9.42 -22.60
N LEU A 131 -2.89 -10.48 -22.00
CA LEU A 131 -1.70 -11.17 -22.50
C LEU A 131 -1.97 -11.84 -23.85
N GLY A 132 -3.08 -12.56 -23.98
CA GLY A 132 -3.47 -13.22 -25.22
C GLY A 132 -3.78 -12.23 -26.35
N PHE A 133 -4.42 -11.11 -26.03
CA PHE A 133 -4.69 -10.04 -26.98
C PHE A 133 -3.40 -9.36 -27.46
N SER A 134 -2.52 -8.97 -26.53
CA SER A 134 -1.25 -8.34 -26.89
C SER A 134 -0.32 -9.27 -27.67
N ALA A 135 -0.28 -10.56 -27.33
CA ALA A 135 0.44 -11.58 -28.09
C ALA A 135 -0.09 -11.76 -29.53
N LYS A 136 -1.42 -11.77 -29.72
CA LYS A 136 -2.02 -11.85 -31.06
C LYS A 136 -1.78 -10.59 -31.88
N ALA A 137 -1.95 -9.42 -31.27
CA ALA A 137 -1.65 -8.14 -31.91
C ALA A 137 -0.16 -8.08 -32.34
N SER A 138 0.73 -8.62 -31.51
CA SER A 138 2.15 -8.77 -31.82
C SER A 138 2.41 -9.62 -33.06
N GLY A 139 1.68 -10.73 -33.20
CA GLY A 139 1.76 -11.60 -34.38
C GLY A 139 1.36 -10.89 -35.68
N ILE A 140 0.32 -10.06 -35.64
CA ILE A 140 -0.15 -9.30 -36.81
C ILE A 140 0.84 -8.19 -37.21
N ILE A 141 1.41 -7.49 -36.22
CA ILE A 141 2.35 -6.38 -36.44
C ILE A 141 3.78 -6.88 -36.72
N GLY A 142 4.03 -8.19 -36.53
CA GLY A 142 5.35 -8.81 -36.69
C GLY A 142 6.36 -8.40 -35.61
N LYS A 143 5.88 -7.96 -34.43
CA LYS A 143 6.72 -7.39 -33.36
C LYS A 143 6.20 -7.80 -32.00
N GLN A 144 7.07 -8.39 -31.17
CA GLN A 144 6.73 -8.95 -29.85
C GLN A 144 6.41 -7.84 -28.82
N MET A 145 5.28 -7.99 -28.12
CA MET A 145 4.84 -7.22 -26.97
C MET A 145 3.96 -8.06 -26.04
N THR A 146 4.18 -7.92 -24.73
CA THR A 146 3.40 -8.59 -23.69
C THR A 146 2.87 -7.54 -22.72
N LEU A 147 1.56 -7.28 -22.76
CA LEU A 147 0.92 -6.25 -21.94
C LEU A 147 -0.05 -6.88 -20.94
N GLY A 148 0.18 -6.63 -19.65
CA GLY A 148 -0.77 -6.95 -18.58
C GLY A 148 -1.95 -5.97 -18.53
N ALA A 149 -2.97 -6.31 -17.74
CA ALA A 149 -4.27 -5.62 -17.75
C ALA A 149 -4.17 -4.11 -17.45
N SER A 150 -3.35 -3.69 -16.48
CA SER A 150 -3.10 -2.25 -16.24
C SER A 150 -2.46 -1.56 -17.44
N ALA A 151 -1.43 -2.14 -18.06
CA ALA A 151 -0.72 -1.53 -19.19
C ALA A 151 -1.60 -1.42 -20.44
N LEU A 152 -2.42 -2.43 -20.69
CA LEU A 152 -3.40 -2.39 -21.79
C LEU A 152 -4.51 -1.36 -21.55
N GLY A 153 -4.76 -1.00 -20.28
CA GLY A 153 -5.77 -0.01 -19.89
C GLY A 153 -7.16 -0.60 -19.71
N ILE A 154 -7.24 -1.84 -19.19
CA ILE A 154 -8.50 -2.53 -18.91
C ILE A 154 -9.39 -1.73 -17.94
N PRO A 155 -8.91 -1.19 -16.79
CA PRO A 155 -9.76 -0.43 -15.88
C PRO A 155 -10.35 0.83 -16.53
N VAL A 156 -9.55 1.55 -17.32
CA VAL A 156 -10.01 2.74 -18.05
C VAL A 156 -11.06 2.38 -19.09
N SER A 157 -10.80 1.34 -19.88
CA SER A 157 -11.72 0.86 -20.92
C SER A 157 -13.04 0.33 -20.32
N ALA A 158 -12.98 -0.32 -19.16
CA ALA A 158 -14.15 -0.82 -18.45
C ALA A 158 -15.13 0.30 -18.07
N SER A 159 -14.64 1.50 -17.72
CA SER A 159 -15.51 2.65 -17.41
C SER A 159 -16.39 3.05 -18.60
N VAL A 160 -15.84 3.03 -19.82
CA VAL A 160 -16.55 3.33 -21.06
C VAL A 160 -17.49 2.19 -21.43
N LEU A 161 -17.05 0.93 -21.32
CA LEU A 161 -17.92 -0.23 -21.56
C LEU A 161 -19.13 -0.25 -20.61
N CYS A 162 -18.94 0.13 -19.34
CA CYS A 162 -20.03 0.31 -18.39
C CYS A 162 -21.01 1.39 -18.83
N TYR A 163 -20.51 2.51 -19.38
CA TYR A 163 -21.36 3.56 -19.96
C TYR A 163 -22.14 3.09 -21.19
N VAL A 164 -21.50 2.32 -22.08
CA VAL A 164 -22.16 1.71 -23.24
C VAL A 164 -23.25 0.74 -22.78
N ALA A 165 -22.97 -0.12 -21.80
CA ALA A 165 -23.94 -1.04 -21.23
C ALA A 165 -25.12 -0.30 -20.59
N ALA A 166 -24.85 0.72 -19.77
CA ALA A 166 -25.87 1.56 -19.16
C ALA A 166 -26.77 2.23 -20.21
N SER A 167 -26.17 2.77 -21.28
CA SER A 167 -26.89 3.37 -22.40
C SER A 167 -27.75 2.35 -23.16
N PHE A 168 -27.27 1.11 -23.32
CA PHE A 168 -28.04 0.03 -23.93
C PHE A 168 -29.29 -0.32 -23.11
N PHE A 169 -29.16 -0.51 -21.80
CA PHE A 169 -30.28 -0.85 -20.92
C PHE A 169 -31.32 0.27 -20.81
N LEU A 170 -30.88 1.54 -20.85
CA LEU A 170 -31.76 2.71 -20.73
C LEU A 170 -32.23 3.29 -22.08
N SER A 171 -31.88 2.65 -23.19
CA SER A 171 -32.28 3.08 -24.53
C SER A 171 -33.82 2.98 -24.74
N PRO A 172 -34.45 3.92 -25.48
CA PRO A 172 -35.88 3.95 -25.74
C PRO A 172 -36.42 2.64 -26.31
N ALA A 173 -37.69 2.33 -26.01
CA ALA A 173 -38.38 1.15 -26.55
C ALA A 173 -38.61 1.23 -28.08
N ALA A 174 -38.53 2.42 -28.66
CA ALA A 174 -38.68 2.66 -30.09
C ALA A 174 -37.56 2.03 -30.95
N LEU A 175 -36.39 1.74 -30.37
CA LEU A 175 -35.33 1.00 -31.06
C LEU A 175 -35.63 -0.50 -30.98
N SER A 176 -35.69 -1.18 -32.13
CA SER A 176 -35.82 -2.65 -32.17
C SER A 176 -34.64 -3.31 -31.44
N LEU A 177 -34.87 -4.49 -30.84
CA LEU A 177 -33.80 -5.24 -30.14
C LEU A 177 -32.61 -5.53 -31.07
N LYS A 178 -32.88 -5.81 -32.35
CA LYS A 178 -31.86 -6.02 -33.39
C LYS A 178 -30.99 -4.78 -33.58
N GLU A 179 -31.60 -3.59 -33.63
CA GLU A 179 -30.88 -2.32 -33.79
C GLU A 179 -30.09 -1.95 -32.53
N LYS A 180 -30.66 -2.17 -31.33
CA LYS A 180 -29.94 -1.99 -30.06
C LYS A 180 -28.69 -2.89 -29.99
N ARG A 181 -28.82 -4.16 -30.36
CA ARG A 181 -27.69 -5.12 -30.41
C ARG A 181 -26.63 -4.65 -31.41
N ARG A 182 -27.02 -4.21 -32.60
CA ARG A 182 -26.08 -3.70 -33.61
C ARG A 182 -25.29 -2.49 -33.09
N LYS A 183 -25.97 -1.50 -32.50
CA LYS A 183 -25.34 -0.29 -31.92
C LYS A 183 -24.41 -0.64 -30.75
N PHE A 184 -24.80 -1.60 -29.92
CA PHE A 184 -23.98 -2.08 -28.81
C PHE A 184 -22.69 -2.75 -29.32
N ILE A 185 -22.81 -3.66 -30.29
CA ILE A 185 -21.65 -4.33 -30.91
C ILE A 185 -20.71 -3.29 -31.55
N LEU A 186 -21.23 -2.28 -32.25
CA LEU A 186 -20.40 -1.22 -32.83
C LEU A 186 -19.64 -0.41 -31.78
N ALA A 187 -20.30 -0.06 -30.67
CA ALA A 187 -19.64 0.67 -29.58
C ALA A 187 -18.59 -0.19 -28.86
N LEU A 188 -18.87 -1.49 -28.69
CA LEU A 188 -17.92 -2.47 -28.16
C LEU A 188 -16.69 -2.57 -29.07
N LEU A 189 -16.90 -2.80 -30.37
CA LEU A 189 -15.83 -2.86 -31.37
C LEU A 189 -15.00 -1.58 -31.39
N ALA A 190 -15.64 -0.41 -31.38
CA ALA A 190 -14.94 0.87 -31.33
C ALA A 190 -14.06 0.98 -30.07
N THR A 191 -14.58 0.60 -28.90
CA THR A 191 -13.80 0.61 -27.65
C THR A 191 -12.59 -0.32 -27.76
N PHE A 192 -12.77 -1.54 -28.28
CA PHE A 192 -11.66 -2.47 -28.54
C PHE A 192 -10.65 -1.95 -29.57
N SER A 193 -11.09 -1.25 -30.62
CA SER A 193 -10.19 -0.64 -31.59
C SER A 193 -9.29 0.43 -30.96
N PHE A 194 -9.78 1.19 -29.98
CA PHE A 194 -8.93 2.17 -29.27
C PHE A 194 -7.96 1.52 -28.29
N VAL A 195 -8.30 0.35 -27.74
CA VAL A 195 -7.34 -0.49 -27.02
C VAL A 195 -6.24 -1.00 -27.97
N LEU A 196 -6.60 -1.40 -29.21
CA LEU A 196 -5.60 -1.74 -30.24
C LEU A 196 -4.70 -0.54 -30.58
N ILE A 197 -5.28 0.65 -30.73
CA ILE A 197 -4.50 1.88 -31.00
C ILE A 197 -3.56 2.17 -29.82
N ASN A 198 -4.01 2.00 -28.58
CA ASN A 198 -3.16 2.17 -27.40
C ASN A 198 -2.00 1.17 -27.38
N ALA A 199 -2.26 -0.11 -27.69
CA ALA A 199 -1.20 -1.11 -27.83
C ALA A 199 -0.22 -0.75 -28.97
N ALA A 200 -0.71 -0.30 -30.12
CA ALA A 200 0.12 0.16 -31.23
C ALA A 200 0.92 1.44 -30.90
N TYR A 201 0.39 2.31 -30.06
CA TYR A 201 1.07 3.52 -29.61
C TYR A 201 2.15 3.22 -28.56
N LEU A 202 1.87 2.33 -27.60
CA LEU A 202 2.86 1.76 -26.67
C LEU A 202 4.04 1.13 -27.43
N TRP A 203 3.77 0.54 -28.59
CA TRP A 203 4.81 0.06 -29.49
C TRP A 203 5.67 1.20 -30.08
N LEU A 204 5.03 2.27 -30.56
CA LEU A 204 5.68 3.44 -31.16
C LEU A 204 6.48 4.30 -30.15
N GLN A 205 6.44 3.98 -28.86
CA GLN A 205 7.12 4.73 -27.80
C GLN A 205 8.60 5.03 -28.12
N ASN A 206 9.42 4.05 -28.51
CA ASN A 206 10.84 4.30 -28.78
C ASN A 206 11.08 5.29 -29.93
N PRO A 207 10.52 5.13 -31.15
CA PRO A 207 10.71 6.11 -32.21
C PRO A 207 10.11 7.48 -31.88
N LEU A 208 8.98 7.53 -31.16
CA LEU A 208 8.40 8.80 -30.68
C LEU A 208 9.30 9.47 -29.64
N THR A 209 9.90 8.71 -28.72
CA THR A 209 10.83 9.23 -27.71
C THR A 209 12.11 9.71 -28.37
N THR A 210 12.63 9.01 -29.38
CA THR A 210 13.77 9.45 -30.19
C THR A 210 13.44 10.74 -30.96
N LEU A 211 12.25 10.83 -31.56
CA LEU A 211 11.77 12.03 -32.25
C LEU A 211 11.58 13.21 -31.27
N VAL A 212 11.02 12.96 -30.09
CA VAL A 212 10.82 13.98 -29.04
C VAL A 212 12.15 14.42 -28.44
N HIS A 213 13.09 13.51 -28.19
CA HIS A 213 14.45 13.88 -27.78
C HIS A 213 15.15 14.73 -28.83
N PHE A 214 14.96 14.40 -30.11
CA PHE A 214 15.47 15.18 -31.23
C PHE A 214 14.90 16.61 -31.25
N PHE A 215 13.65 16.83 -30.83
CA PHE A 215 13.03 18.17 -30.82
C PHE A 215 13.07 18.91 -29.48
N ASN A 216 13.20 18.23 -28.33
CA ASN A 216 12.94 18.87 -27.03
C ASN A 216 13.77 18.36 -25.84
N GLY A 217 14.71 17.42 -26.03
CA GLY A 217 15.80 17.02 -25.10
C GLY A 217 15.49 16.61 -23.64
N LYS A 218 14.26 16.79 -23.15
CA LYS A 218 13.90 16.66 -21.72
C LYS A 218 12.63 15.85 -21.49
N TRP A 219 11.83 15.56 -22.52
CA TRP A 219 10.59 14.79 -22.36
C TRP A 219 10.81 13.32 -22.73
N ASN A 220 10.77 12.44 -21.73
CA ASN A 220 10.74 10.99 -21.89
C ASN A 220 9.30 10.50 -21.68
N PRO A 221 8.51 10.22 -22.73
CA PRO A 221 7.18 9.66 -22.55
C PRO A 221 7.29 8.28 -21.91
N THR A 222 6.87 8.17 -20.65
CA THR A 222 6.82 6.92 -19.87
C THR A 222 5.51 6.16 -20.08
N PRO A 223 5.45 4.86 -19.72
CA PRO A 223 4.23 4.05 -19.68
C PRO A 223 2.98 4.73 -19.06
N LEU A 224 3.19 5.69 -18.16
CA LEU A 224 2.17 6.43 -17.43
C LEU A 224 1.40 7.42 -18.30
N HIS A 225 2.09 8.10 -19.22
CA HIS A 225 1.47 9.10 -20.11
C HIS A 225 0.43 8.46 -21.04
N PHE A 226 0.52 7.14 -21.28
CA PHE A 226 -0.35 6.44 -22.20
C PHE A 226 -1.76 6.20 -21.66
N GLN A 227 -1.94 6.10 -20.34
CA GLN A 227 -3.28 5.98 -19.78
C GLN A 227 -4.10 7.26 -19.96
N PHE A 228 -3.45 8.43 -19.95
CA PHE A 228 -4.09 9.71 -20.31
C PHE A 228 -4.47 9.76 -21.78
N ILE A 229 -3.58 9.32 -22.68
CA ILE A 229 -3.85 9.28 -24.11
C ILE A 229 -5.00 8.29 -24.40
N LEU A 230 -5.00 7.11 -23.80
CA LEU A 230 -6.09 6.15 -23.90
C LEU A 230 -7.42 6.77 -23.45
N LEU A 231 -7.45 7.47 -22.31
CA LEU A 231 -8.66 8.15 -21.83
C LEU A 231 -9.20 9.15 -22.87
N ILE A 232 -8.32 9.94 -23.49
CA ILE A 232 -8.68 10.89 -24.56
C ILE A 232 -9.18 10.15 -25.81
N LEU A 233 -8.49 9.09 -26.23
CA LEU A 233 -8.86 8.29 -27.39
C LEU A 233 -10.25 7.64 -27.21
N LEU A 234 -10.57 7.23 -26.00
CA LEU A 234 -11.85 6.67 -25.62
C LEU A 234 -13.02 7.68 -25.68
N PHE A 235 -12.75 8.96 -25.90
CA PHE A 235 -13.80 9.92 -26.20
C PHE A 235 -14.44 9.69 -27.58
N VAL A 236 -13.75 9.05 -28.53
CA VAL A 236 -14.35 8.71 -29.83
C VAL A 236 -15.48 7.66 -29.70
N PRO A 237 -15.28 6.48 -29.08
CA PRO A 237 -16.36 5.51 -28.88
C PRO A 237 -17.45 6.07 -27.95
N LEU A 238 -17.09 6.93 -27.00
CA LEU A 238 -18.07 7.67 -26.20
C LEU A 238 -18.96 8.57 -27.07
N HIS A 239 -18.37 9.33 -27.99
CA HIS A 239 -19.11 10.19 -28.92
C HIS A 239 -20.06 9.37 -29.80
N LEU A 240 -19.59 8.24 -30.35
CA LEU A 240 -20.42 7.32 -31.12
C LEU A 240 -21.57 6.76 -30.29
N THR A 241 -21.32 6.40 -29.03
CA THR A 241 -22.35 5.88 -28.13
C THR A 241 -23.41 6.94 -27.85
N VAL A 242 -23.00 8.16 -27.49
CA VAL A 242 -23.90 9.29 -27.23
C VAL A 242 -24.74 9.64 -28.46
N ARG A 243 -24.14 9.60 -29.66
CA ARG A 243 -24.86 9.87 -30.92
C ARG A 243 -25.86 8.77 -31.28
N ASN A 244 -25.52 7.51 -31.04
CA ASN A 244 -26.28 6.36 -31.53
C ASN A 244 -27.38 5.90 -30.56
N PHE A 245 -27.15 6.04 -29.25
CA PHE A 245 -28.11 5.75 -28.19
C PHE A 245 -28.76 7.05 -27.73
N GLY A 246 -29.90 7.41 -28.34
CA GLY A 246 -30.81 8.37 -27.70
C GLY A 246 -31.24 7.83 -26.34
N ILE A 247 -31.35 8.68 -25.31
CA ILE A 247 -31.71 8.24 -23.95
C ILE A 247 -33.20 8.44 -23.71
N ARG A 248 -33.86 7.47 -23.04
CA ARG A 248 -35.31 7.49 -22.77
C ARG A 248 -35.66 8.58 -21.75
N ASP A 249 -36.80 9.26 -21.96
CA ASP A 249 -37.46 10.03 -20.90
C ASP A 249 -37.95 9.05 -19.82
N SER A 250 -37.33 9.10 -18.64
CA SER A 250 -37.84 8.40 -17.46
C SER A 250 -38.50 9.44 -16.56
N LYS A 251 -39.83 9.31 -16.39
CA LYS A 251 -40.54 10.04 -15.34
C LYS A 251 -40.19 9.39 -14.01
N PHE A 252 -39.36 10.08 -13.24
CA PHE A 252 -38.95 9.70 -11.90
C PHE A 252 -40.07 10.06 -10.91
N GLY A 253 -40.57 9.10 -10.15
CA GLY A 253 -41.63 9.33 -9.16
C GLY A 253 -41.27 8.68 -7.84
N ILE A 254 -41.04 9.50 -6.82
CA ILE A 254 -40.71 9.08 -5.46
C ILE A 254 -42.02 8.71 -4.76
N GLN A 255 -42.48 7.47 -4.91
CA GLN A 255 -43.51 6.91 -4.03
C GLN A 255 -43.22 5.44 -3.67
N ASN A 256 -43.22 5.20 -2.35
CA ASN A 256 -43.10 3.96 -1.58
C ASN A 256 -41.82 3.12 -1.82
N SER A 257 -40.76 3.42 -1.06
CA SER A 257 -39.43 2.77 -1.09
C SER A 257 -39.09 1.89 0.13
N LEU A 258 -40.06 1.57 1.01
CA LEU A 258 -39.79 0.74 2.20
C LEU A 258 -39.50 -0.74 1.89
N LEU A 259 -40.07 -1.30 0.80
CA LEU A 259 -39.83 -2.69 0.38
C LEU A 259 -38.44 -2.94 -0.21
N GLY A 260 -37.74 -1.89 -0.64
CA GLY A 260 -36.39 -1.98 -1.20
C GLY A 260 -35.27 -1.82 -0.18
N ALA A 261 -35.57 -1.40 1.05
CA ALA A 261 -34.59 -1.30 2.13
C ALA A 261 -34.26 -2.67 2.76
N PHE A 262 -35.16 -3.65 2.63
CA PHE A 262 -35.02 -4.98 3.24
C PHE A 262 -33.86 -5.83 2.67
N PRO A 263 -33.61 -5.87 1.34
CA PRO A 263 -32.43 -6.54 0.77
C PRO A 263 -31.11 -5.84 1.12
N VAL A 264 -31.11 -4.51 1.24
CA VAL A 264 -29.94 -3.72 1.70
C VAL A 264 -29.63 -4.05 3.15
N PHE A 265 -30.65 -4.14 4.00
CA PHE A 265 -30.51 -4.52 5.41
C PHE A 265 -30.01 -5.97 5.58
N ILE A 266 -30.53 -6.92 4.79
CA ILE A 266 -30.04 -8.31 4.78
C ILE A 266 -28.61 -8.39 4.22
N ALA A 267 -28.26 -7.65 3.17
CA ALA A 267 -26.90 -7.58 2.65
C ALA A 267 -25.93 -7.04 3.71
N ILE A 268 -26.27 -5.94 4.37
CA ILE A 268 -25.51 -5.33 5.47
C ILE A 268 -25.32 -6.33 6.63
N LEU A 269 -26.39 -6.99 7.07
CA LEU A 269 -26.33 -7.99 8.14
C LEU A 269 -25.47 -9.20 7.74
N THR A 270 -25.65 -9.73 6.53
CA THR A 270 -24.88 -10.92 6.09
C THR A 270 -23.39 -10.60 5.91
N LEU A 271 -23.06 -9.37 5.52
CA LEU A 271 -21.69 -8.86 5.41
C LEU A 271 -21.06 -8.53 6.77
N ALA A 272 -21.85 -8.08 7.75
CA ALA A 272 -21.40 -7.84 9.13
C ALA A 272 -21.08 -9.14 9.91
N PHE A 273 -21.65 -10.28 9.52
CA PHE A 273 -21.50 -11.57 10.23
C PHE A 273 -20.43 -12.53 9.65
N SER A 274 -19.75 -12.19 8.54
CA SER A 274 -19.06 -13.19 7.70
C SER A 274 -17.53 -13.18 7.67
N PHE A 275 -16.85 -12.55 8.64
CA PHE A 275 -15.42 -12.75 8.83
C PHE A 275 -15.15 -13.16 10.27
N SER A 276 -15.27 -14.46 10.52
CA SER A 276 -14.70 -15.08 11.72
C SER A 276 -13.19 -14.95 11.63
N GLN A 277 -12.59 -14.36 12.68
CA GLN A 277 -11.15 -14.42 12.91
C GLN A 277 -10.68 -15.88 12.73
N PRO A 278 -9.56 -16.15 12.03
CA PRO A 278 -8.85 -17.38 12.29
C PRO A 278 -8.55 -17.38 13.79
N GLY A 279 -9.00 -18.42 14.52
CA GLY A 279 -8.60 -18.58 15.91
C GLY A 279 -7.07 -18.60 15.98
N LEU A 280 -6.52 -18.14 17.11
CA LEU A 280 -5.09 -18.28 17.41
C LEU A 280 -4.70 -19.74 17.24
N GLY A 281 -3.91 -20.04 16.20
CA GLY A 281 -3.35 -21.37 15.99
C GLY A 281 -2.00 -21.50 16.68
N LYS A 282 -1.17 -22.42 16.17
CA LYS A 282 0.14 -22.72 16.78
C LYS A 282 1.10 -21.54 16.60
N LYS A 283 1.76 -21.14 17.68
CA LYS A 283 2.71 -20.01 17.70
C LYS A 283 4.15 -20.40 17.31
N GLY A 284 4.44 -21.68 17.08
CA GLY A 284 5.77 -22.14 16.68
C GLY A 284 6.12 -21.73 15.24
N ILE A 285 7.27 -21.08 15.06
CA ILE A 285 7.78 -20.63 13.76
C ILE A 285 9.15 -21.26 13.52
N ILE A 286 9.32 -21.97 12.41
CA ILE A 286 10.59 -22.56 12.02
C ILE A 286 11.14 -21.83 10.82
N PHE A 287 12.33 -21.26 10.96
CA PHE A 287 13.10 -20.70 9.86
C PHE A 287 14.11 -21.73 9.37
N CYS A 288 13.95 -22.22 8.15
CA CYS A 288 14.86 -23.20 7.55
C CYS A 288 16.12 -22.50 7.04
N ASP A 289 17.24 -22.70 7.73
CA ASP A 289 18.55 -22.22 7.29
C ASP A 289 19.17 -23.21 6.30
N LYS A 290 18.89 -23.00 5.03
CA LYS A 290 19.52 -23.70 3.90
C LYS A 290 20.63 -22.84 3.27
N GLY A 291 21.36 -22.06 4.07
CA GLY A 291 22.43 -21.16 3.61
C GLY A 291 22.05 -19.68 3.61
N SER A 292 20.94 -19.33 4.24
CA SER A 292 20.44 -17.95 4.36
C SER A 292 21.21 -17.20 5.45
N ASN A 293 21.24 -15.86 5.36
CA ASN A 293 22.01 -15.05 6.29
C ASN A 293 21.17 -14.54 7.47
N TRP A 294 21.34 -15.18 8.63
CA TRP A 294 20.61 -14.87 9.88
C TRP A 294 21.37 -13.97 10.86
N HIS A 295 22.37 -13.21 10.40
CA HIS A 295 23.11 -12.32 11.30
C HIS A 295 22.28 -11.10 11.71
N VAL A 296 22.44 -10.68 12.96
CA VAL A 296 21.98 -9.38 13.47
C VAL A 296 23.06 -8.31 13.26
N PRO A 297 22.69 -7.01 13.21
CA PRO A 297 23.67 -5.93 13.20
C PRO A 297 24.56 -5.96 14.45
N VAL A 298 25.88 -5.86 14.28
CA VAL A 298 26.85 -5.87 15.39
C VAL A 298 27.79 -4.66 15.27
N TYR A 299 27.98 -3.94 16.38
CA TYR A 299 28.89 -2.82 16.44
C TYR A 299 30.33 -3.20 16.09
N GLY A 300 31.00 -2.37 15.30
CA GLY A 300 32.40 -2.53 14.93
C GLY A 300 32.67 -3.61 13.87
N LYS A 301 31.64 -4.30 13.36
CA LYS A 301 31.80 -5.35 12.34
C LYS A 301 31.48 -4.87 10.93
N ARG A 302 30.25 -4.44 10.68
CA ARG A 302 29.77 -4.01 9.36
C ARG A 302 28.78 -2.86 9.49
N TYR A 303 28.79 -1.99 8.49
CA TYR A 303 27.94 -0.79 8.37
C TYR A 303 27.36 -0.68 6.96
N GLY A 304 26.35 0.15 6.80
CA GLY A 304 25.61 0.34 5.55
C GLY A 304 24.89 -0.93 5.09
N GLN A 305 24.71 -1.06 3.78
CA GLN A 305 24.00 -2.18 3.14
C GLN A 305 24.47 -3.56 3.63
N GLY A 306 25.78 -3.71 3.90
CA GLY A 306 26.40 -4.96 4.35
C GLY A 306 26.00 -5.44 5.75
N SER A 307 25.27 -4.63 6.53
CA SER A 307 24.66 -5.01 7.82
C SER A 307 23.12 -5.06 7.78
N ALA A 308 22.52 -4.54 6.72
CA ALA A 308 21.09 -4.30 6.57
C ALA A 308 20.33 -5.54 6.07
N GLY A 309 20.89 -6.21 5.07
CA GLY A 309 20.19 -7.19 4.24
C GLY A 309 20.10 -8.62 4.80
N MET A 310 20.29 -8.80 6.11
CA MET A 310 20.18 -10.10 6.78
C MET A 310 18.85 -10.24 7.52
N PHE A 311 18.51 -11.45 7.99
CA PHE A 311 17.20 -11.76 8.58
C PHE A 311 17.23 -11.95 10.11
N GLY A 312 18.37 -11.71 10.77
CA GLY A 312 18.59 -12.06 12.18
C GLY A 312 17.65 -11.36 13.17
N MET A 313 17.16 -10.17 12.85
CA MET A 313 16.25 -9.42 13.72
C MET A 313 14.81 -9.94 13.66
N LEU A 314 14.40 -10.64 12.59
CA LEU A 314 13.03 -11.12 12.45
C LEU A 314 12.64 -12.16 13.54
N PRO A 315 13.44 -13.21 13.83
CA PRO A 315 13.15 -14.11 14.94
C PRO A 315 13.09 -13.39 16.29
N GLN A 316 13.97 -12.41 16.52
CA GLN A 316 13.99 -11.62 17.75
C GLN A 316 12.69 -10.82 17.90
N TYR A 317 12.23 -10.19 16.82
CA TYR A 317 10.95 -9.49 16.77
C TYR A 317 9.78 -10.43 17.05
N LEU A 318 9.71 -11.58 16.38
CA LEU A 318 8.61 -12.52 16.54
C LEU A 318 8.56 -13.11 17.96
N ASN A 319 9.72 -13.40 18.56
CA ASN A 319 9.81 -13.82 19.96
C ASN A 319 9.29 -12.73 20.92
N MET A 320 9.62 -11.47 20.67
CA MET A 320 9.07 -10.33 21.42
C MET A 320 7.54 -10.22 21.28
N ARG A 321 7.00 -10.59 20.11
CA ARG A 321 5.55 -10.68 19.84
C ARG A 321 4.89 -11.95 20.40
N GLY A 322 5.62 -12.79 21.13
CA GLY A 322 5.09 -13.98 21.79
C GLY A 322 5.01 -15.23 20.90
N TYR A 323 5.65 -15.23 19.74
CA TYR A 323 5.87 -16.45 18.95
C TYR A 323 7.05 -17.25 19.47
N GLU A 324 7.08 -18.55 19.16
CA GLU A 324 8.22 -19.42 19.46
C GLU A 324 9.01 -19.64 18.18
N SER A 325 9.91 -18.71 17.86
CA SER A 325 10.69 -18.76 16.63
C SER A 325 12.07 -19.38 16.82
N ARG A 326 12.44 -20.27 15.89
CA ARG A 326 13.74 -20.95 15.90
C ARG A 326 14.32 -21.08 14.50
N ILE A 327 15.64 -20.91 14.39
CA ILE A 327 16.39 -21.12 13.16
C ILE A 327 16.87 -22.58 13.13
N MET A 328 16.46 -23.32 12.12
CA MET A 328 16.79 -24.73 11.94
C MET A 328 17.86 -24.92 10.86
N LYS A 329 19.05 -25.33 11.27
CA LYS A 329 20.19 -25.61 10.36
C LYS A 329 20.25 -27.06 9.89
N ALA A 330 19.73 -27.97 10.69
CA ALA A 330 19.64 -29.39 10.37
C ALA A 330 18.48 -29.66 9.40
N ALA A 331 18.41 -30.88 8.87
CA ALA A 331 17.25 -31.30 8.10
C ALA A 331 15.99 -31.33 8.98
N LEU A 332 14.84 -30.97 8.40
CA LEU A 332 13.57 -30.99 9.12
C LEU A 332 13.16 -32.42 9.49
N THR A 333 12.62 -32.60 10.70
CA THR A 333 12.03 -33.87 11.14
C THR A 333 10.55 -33.70 11.49
N GLU A 334 9.78 -34.80 11.54
CA GLU A 334 8.36 -34.76 11.95
C GLU A 334 8.19 -34.14 13.33
N LYS A 335 9.06 -34.51 14.28
CA LYS A 335 9.05 -33.99 15.65
C LYS A 335 9.22 -32.48 15.69
N ASP A 336 9.98 -31.91 14.75
CA ASP A 336 10.14 -30.46 14.68
C ASP A 336 8.83 -29.75 14.32
N LEU A 337 7.97 -30.39 13.53
CA LEU A 337 6.75 -29.80 13.01
C LEU A 337 5.54 -30.00 13.93
N GLU A 338 5.65 -30.82 14.98
CA GLU A 338 4.55 -31.10 15.91
C GLU A 338 3.95 -29.84 16.54
N ASN A 339 4.79 -28.87 16.93
CA ASN A 339 4.36 -27.62 17.58
C ASN A 339 4.48 -26.38 16.66
N ALA A 340 4.93 -26.57 15.42
CA ALA A 340 5.03 -25.49 14.45
C ALA A 340 3.64 -25.15 13.87
N GLY A 341 3.35 -23.85 13.74
CA GLY A 341 2.29 -23.33 12.89
C GLY A 341 2.83 -22.89 11.52
N VAL A 342 4.08 -22.44 11.47
CA VAL A 342 4.70 -21.86 10.27
C VAL A 342 6.08 -22.44 10.00
N VAL A 343 6.35 -22.79 8.75
CA VAL A 343 7.68 -23.03 8.20
C VAL A 343 8.01 -21.89 7.24
N ALA A 344 9.17 -21.24 7.42
CA ALA A 344 9.62 -20.12 6.63
C ALA A 344 10.96 -20.42 5.94
N VAL A 345 11.05 -20.14 4.64
CA VAL A 345 12.21 -20.45 3.79
C VAL A 345 12.60 -19.21 2.99
N PHE A 346 13.77 -18.63 3.28
CA PHE A 346 14.27 -17.41 2.62
C PHE A 346 15.55 -17.70 1.86
N ASN A 347 15.60 -17.45 0.54
CA ASN A 347 16.79 -17.66 -0.30
C ASN A 347 17.63 -18.92 0.03
N PRO A 348 17.03 -20.13 -0.02
CA PRO A 348 17.75 -21.36 0.24
C PRO A 348 18.83 -21.60 -0.84
N VAL A 349 20.09 -21.68 -0.41
CA VAL A 349 21.23 -22.01 -1.28
C VAL A 349 21.33 -23.53 -1.49
N ARG A 350 20.96 -24.31 -0.46
CA ARG A 350 20.97 -25.78 -0.49
C ARG A 350 19.60 -26.32 -0.87
N HIS A 351 19.58 -27.39 -1.66
CA HIS A 351 18.35 -28.11 -2.01
C HIS A 351 17.73 -28.82 -0.80
N PHE A 352 16.40 -28.94 -0.84
CA PHE A 352 15.64 -29.81 0.05
C PHE A 352 15.68 -31.24 -0.51
N SER A 353 15.87 -32.24 0.38
CA SER A 353 15.73 -33.63 -0.02
C SER A 353 14.27 -33.96 -0.40
N ASN A 354 14.03 -35.10 -1.05
CA ASN A 354 12.66 -35.50 -1.36
C ASN A 354 11.85 -35.74 -0.08
N GLU A 355 12.47 -36.30 0.95
CA GLU A 355 11.88 -36.54 2.26
C GLU A 355 11.49 -35.21 2.94
N GLU A 356 12.36 -34.20 2.90
CA GLU A 356 12.05 -32.88 3.45
C GLU A 356 10.90 -32.19 2.69
N LYS A 357 10.85 -32.33 1.35
CA LYS A 357 9.74 -31.79 0.55
C LYS A 357 8.42 -32.46 0.89
N GLU A 358 8.39 -33.79 1.01
CA GLU A 358 7.18 -34.53 1.42
C GLU A 358 6.76 -34.16 2.85
N LEU A 359 7.73 -33.96 3.74
CA LEU A 359 7.48 -33.56 5.12
C LEU A 359 6.80 -32.18 5.18
N VAL A 360 7.35 -31.19 4.46
CA VAL A 360 6.76 -29.84 4.37
C VAL A 360 5.38 -29.90 3.73
N ARG A 361 5.20 -30.69 2.66
CA ARG A 361 3.91 -30.87 1.99
C ARG A 361 2.87 -31.48 2.93
N SER A 362 3.21 -32.54 3.66
CA SER A 362 2.34 -33.20 4.65
C SER A 362 1.96 -32.26 5.79
N PHE A 363 2.92 -31.45 6.27
CA PHE A 363 2.68 -30.42 7.28
C PHE A 363 1.65 -29.39 6.82
N ILE A 364 1.80 -28.86 5.60
CA ILE A 364 0.83 -27.90 5.03
C ILE A 364 -0.53 -28.58 4.85
N GLN A 365 -0.57 -29.78 4.27
CA GLN A 365 -1.81 -30.51 4.05
C GLN A 365 -2.62 -30.71 5.34
N LYS A 366 -1.94 -30.93 6.47
CA LYS A 366 -2.54 -31.11 7.80
C LYS A 366 -3.04 -29.81 8.45
N GLY A 367 -2.63 -28.65 7.96
CA GLY A 367 -3.06 -27.33 8.46
C GLY A 367 -1.92 -26.35 8.78
N GLY A 368 -0.66 -26.73 8.57
CA GLY A 368 0.49 -25.84 8.71
C GLY A 368 0.58 -24.80 7.59
N SER A 369 1.39 -23.77 7.80
CA SER A 369 1.60 -22.72 6.80
C SER A 369 3.05 -22.66 6.33
N LEU A 370 3.25 -22.40 5.04
CA LEU A 370 4.55 -22.19 4.42
C LEU A 370 4.69 -20.73 3.98
N LEU A 371 5.75 -20.08 4.44
CA LEU A 371 6.20 -18.79 3.95
C LEU A 371 7.48 -18.98 3.13
N VAL A 372 7.48 -18.51 1.88
CA VAL A 372 8.69 -18.51 1.04
C VAL A 372 8.98 -17.08 0.60
N ALA A 373 10.22 -16.66 0.74
CA ALA A 373 10.70 -15.41 0.16
C ALA A 373 11.93 -15.70 -0.68
N GLY A 374 11.85 -15.38 -1.97
CA GLY A 374 12.95 -15.50 -2.89
C GLY A 374 13.47 -14.15 -3.36
N ASP A 375 14.52 -14.18 -4.17
CA ASP A 375 15.17 -13.00 -4.71
C ASP A 375 15.36 -13.11 -6.22
N HIS A 376 15.52 -11.97 -6.89
CA HIS A 376 15.78 -11.85 -8.32
C HIS A 376 17.21 -12.25 -8.73
N THR A 377 18.13 -12.31 -7.77
CA THR A 377 19.52 -12.66 -8.03
C THR A 377 19.70 -14.18 -7.95
N ASP A 378 20.00 -14.85 -9.07
CA ASP A 378 20.33 -16.29 -9.05
C ASP A 378 21.83 -16.54 -8.78
N VAL A 379 22.48 -15.64 -8.03
CA VAL A 379 23.95 -15.62 -7.79
C VAL A 379 24.47 -16.91 -7.19
N THR A 380 23.61 -17.60 -6.43
CA THR A 380 23.93 -18.84 -5.73
C THR A 380 23.06 -20.01 -6.18
N GLY A 381 22.35 -19.87 -7.31
CA GLY A 381 21.41 -20.88 -7.78
C GLY A 381 20.15 -21.01 -6.91
N VAL A 382 19.82 -19.98 -6.12
CA VAL A 382 18.72 -19.96 -5.13
C VAL A 382 17.34 -20.15 -5.76
N MET A 383 17.15 -19.81 -7.04
CA MET A 383 15.83 -19.93 -7.67
C MET A 383 15.40 -21.39 -7.82
N LYS A 384 16.33 -22.30 -8.13
CA LYS A 384 16.00 -23.70 -8.36
C LYS A 384 15.51 -24.41 -7.08
N PRO A 385 16.21 -24.37 -5.93
CA PRO A 385 15.70 -24.91 -4.67
C PRO A 385 14.34 -24.34 -4.25
N ILE A 386 14.08 -23.06 -4.53
CA ILE A 386 12.77 -22.43 -4.26
C ILE A 386 11.69 -23.03 -5.17
N ASN A 387 11.90 -23.03 -6.48
CA ASN A 387 10.91 -23.52 -7.43
C ASN A 387 10.67 -25.03 -7.29
N ASP A 388 11.70 -25.81 -6.94
CA ASP A 388 11.57 -27.24 -6.63
C ASP A 388 10.69 -27.49 -5.39
N LEU A 389 10.70 -26.57 -4.40
CA LEU A 389 9.84 -26.64 -3.21
C LEU A 389 8.41 -26.17 -3.52
N LEU A 390 8.27 -25.17 -4.40
CA LEU A 390 6.99 -24.53 -4.71
C LEU A 390 6.15 -25.22 -5.80
N GLU A 391 6.75 -26.14 -6.57
CA GLU A 391 6.10 -26.86 -7.67
C GLU A 391 4.68 -27.38 -7.37
N PRO A 392 4.37 -27.94 -6.18
CA PRO A 392 3.04 -28.45 -5.86
C PRO A 392 1.97 -27.39 -5.57
N PHE A 393 2.33 -26.10 -5.53
CA PHE A 393 1.46 -25.01 -5.03
C PHE A 393 1.07 -23.99 -6.11
N ASP A 394 1.38 -24.27 -7.37
CA ASP A 394 1.05 -23.44 -8.54
C ASP A 394 1.64 -22.01 -8.48
N ILE A 395 2.79 -21.87 -7.82
CA ILE A 395 3.57 -20.63 -7.73
C ILE A 395 5.01 -20.94 -8.11
N ALA A 396 5.65 -20.06 -8.89
CA ALA A 396 7.08 -20.13 -9.19
C ALA A 396 7.68 -18.72 -9.30
N LEU A 397 8.95 -18.57 -8.93
CA LEU A 397 9.74 -17.39 -9.25
C LEU A 397 10.13 -17.42 -10.72
N ASN A 398 9.92 -16.29 -11.39
CA ASN A 398 10.51 -16.05 -12.69
C ASN A 398 11.97 -15.61 -12.52
N PHE A 399 12.80 -15.95 -13.52
CA PHE A 399 14.17 -15.42 -13.60
C PHE A 399 14.15 -14.03 -14.22
N ASP A 400 13.70 -13.06 -13.43
CA ASP A 400 13.59 -11.66 -13.81
C ASP A 400 13.75 -10.73 -12.61
N THR A 401 13.77 -9.43 -12.88
CA THR A 401 13.71 -8.36 -11.88
C THR A 401 12.43 -7.56 -12.08
N ALA A 402 11.51 -7.66 -11.13
CA ALA A 402 10.31 -6.85 -11.09
C ALA A 402 10.68 -5.40 -10.75
N LEU A 403 10.43 -4.50 -11.70
CA LEU A 403 10.76 -3.09 -11.59
C LEU A 403 9.50 -2.22 -11.77
N PRO A 404 9.32 -1.21 -10.91
CA PRO A 404 8.28 -0.23 -11.12
C PRO A 404 8.67 0.75 -12.24
N VAL A 405 7.67 1.39 -12.86
CA VAL A 405 7.93 2.50 -13.81
C VAL A 405 8.33 3.79 -13.09
N LEU A 406 7.87 3.99 -11.86
CA LEU A 406 8.30 5.06 -10.94
C LEU A 406 9.12 4.48 -9.80
N SER A 407 10.04 5.23 -9.20
CA SER A 407 10.90 4.71 -8.13
C SER A 407 10.11 4.15 -6.94
N GLY A 408 10.55 3.00 -6.40
CA GLY A 408 10.16 2.50 -5.08
C GLY A 408 8.73 1.96 -4.95
N TRP A 409 8.11 1.50 -6.04
CA TRP A 409 6.71 1.01 -6.10
C TRP A 409 5.64 1.99 -5.56
N VAL A 410 6.02 3.25 -5.33
CA VAL A 410 5.16 4.25 -4.70
C VAL A 410 3.96 4.53 -5.61
N HIS A 411 2.76 4.32 -5.08
CA HIS A 411 1.49 4.46 -5.79
C HIS A 411 1.31 3.50 -6.97
N SER A 412 2.13 2.45 -7.07
CA SER A 412 2.00 1.41 -8.08
C SER A 412 1.69 0.02 -7.52
N LEU A 413 1.58 -0.14 -6.20
CA LEU A 413 1.11 -1.40 -5.60
C LEU A 413 -0.42 -1.50 -5.60
N GLU A 414 -0.97 -2.52 -6.25
CA GLU A 414 -2.32 -3.01 -5.98
C GLU A 414 -2.28 -3.98 -4.80
N LYS A 415 -2.79 -3.52 -3.66
CA LYS A 415 -3.00 -4.32 -2.45
C LYS A 415 -4.38 -4.98 -2.54
N ARG A 416 -4.41 -6.27 -2.87
CA ARG A 416 -5.66 -7.03 -3.02
C ARG A 416 -6.19 -7.44 -1.64
N PRO A 417 -7.52 -7.45 -1.43
CA PRO A 417 -8.12 -7.69 -0.12
C PRO A 417 -7.62 -9.00 0.50
N HIS A 418 -6.83 -8.87 1.55
CA HIS A 418 -6.18 -9.98 2.22
C HIS A 418 -5.91 -9.60 3.70
N PRO A 419 -6.00 -10.53 4.65
CA PRO A 419 -5.73 -10.22 6.07
C PRO A 419 -4.35 -9.61 6.32
N ILE A 420 -3.36 -9.94 5.49
CA ILE A 420 -1.98 -9.46 5.64
C ILE A 420 -1.77 -7.98 5.30
N ILE A 421 -2.71 -7.35 4.58
CA ILE A 421 -2.58 -5.94 4.16
C ILE A 421 -3.44 -4.99 5.01
N ARG A 422 -3.94 -5.46 6.16
CA ARG A 422 -4.95 -4.75 6.95
C ARG A 422 -4.43 -3.44 7.52
N GLN A 423 -3.21 -3.45 8.08
CA GLN A 423 -2.59 -2.28 8.71
C GLN A 423 -1.70 -1.47 7.76
N ILE A 424 -1.73 -1.77 6.45
CA ILE A 424 -0.85 -1.17 5.45
C ILE A 424 -1.54 0.00 4.77
N GLU A 425 -1.20 1.21 5.19
CA GLU A 425 -1.76 2.43 4.62
C GLU A 425 -0.95 2.87 3.40
N ASN A 426 0.38 2.88 3.55
CA ASN A 426 1.32 3.35 2.54
C ASN A 426 2.15 2.19 1.95
N ASP A 427 2.65 2.39 0.74
CA ASP A 427 3.36 1.32 0.01
C ASP A 427 4.75 1.02 0.60
N TYR A 428 5.40 2.02 1.23
CA TYR A 428 6.73 1.85 1.84
C TYR A 428 6.73 0.84 2.99
N GLU A 429 5.61 0.68 3.69
CA GLU A 429 5.46 -0.24 4.83
C GLU A 429 5.52 -1.71 4.39
N THR A 430 5.28 -1.98 3.11
CA THR A 430 5.49 -3.34 2.56
C THR A 430 6.98 -3.68 2.50
N ALA A 431 7.84 -2.66 2.43
CA ALA A 431 9.27 -2.75 2.18
C ALA A 431 9.65 -3.66 1.00
N ILE A 432 8.74 -3.83 0.03
CA ILE A 432 9.04 -4.47 -1.25
C ILE A 432 9.83 -3.45 -2.08
N TRP A 433 11.06 -3.81 -2.42
CA TRP A 433 12.00 -2.96 -3.16
C TRP A 433 12.15 -3.48 -4.58
N VAL A 434 13.00 -4.50 -4.74
CA VAL A 434 13.37 -5.07 -6.03
C VAL A 434 13.59 -6.56 -5.81
N GLY A 435 12.74 -7.37 -6.44
CA GLY A 435 12.75 -8.82 -6.36
C GLY A 435 12.31 -9.44 -7.68
N ALA A 436 12.16 -10.76 -7.71
CA ALA A 436 11.62 -11.48 -8.86
C ALA A 436 10.10 -11.29 -8.96
N SER A 437 9.57 -11.40 -10.17
CA SER A 437 8.13 -11.58 -10.36
C SER A 437 7.72 -13.03 -10.11
N LEU A 438 6.45 -13.23 -9.76
CA LEU A 438 5.87 -14.55 -9.53
C LEU A 438 5.00 -14.97 -10.72
N LYS A 439 5.22 -16.21 -11.20
CA LYS A 439 4.29 -16.92 -12.06
C LYS A 439 3.31 -17.71 -11.20
N ILE A 440 2.02 -17.55 -11.46
CA ILE A 440 0.96 -18.20 -10.69
C ILE A 440 -0.09 -18.84 -11.59
N SER A 441 -0.75 -19.90 -11.12
CA SER A 441 -1.90 -20.52 -11.77
C SER A 441 -2.97 -20.91 -10.73
N PRO A 442 -4.27 -20.94 -11.09
CA PRO A 442 -5.30 -21.36 -10.14
C PRO A 442 -4.98 -22.76 -9.56
N PRO A 443 -5.14 -22.97 -8.24
CA PRO A 443 -5.87 -22.14 -7.29
C PRO A 443 -5.06 -21.03 -6.61
N ALA A 444 -3.78 -20.83 -6.95
CA ALA A 444 -3.00 -19.71 -6.43
C ALA A 444 -3.64 -18.36 -6.81
N ALA A 445 -3.42 -17.34 -5.98
CA ALA A 445 -4.01 -16.02 -6.16
C ALA A 445 -2.99 -14.92 -5.85
N PRO A 446 -3.02 -13.80 -6.59
CA PRO A 446 -2.16 -12.66 -6.28
C PRO A 446 -2.66 -11.95 -5.01
N VAL A 447 -1.72 -11.48 -4.18
CA VAL A 447 -1.98 -10.68 -2.98
C VAL A 447 -1.49 -9.25 -3.16
N ILE A 448 -0.29 -9.07 -3.70
CA ILE A 448 0.28 -7.77 -4.06
C ILE A 448 0.74 -7.81 -5.51
N VAL A 449 0.24 -6.86 -6.31
CA VAL A 449 0.58 -6.73 -7.74
C VAL A 449 1.18 -5.36 -7.98
N GLY A 450 2.34 -5.32 -8.62
CA GLY A 450 2.92 -4.11 -9.17
C GLY A 450 2.19 -3.70 -10.46
N LYS A 451 1.35 -2.67 -10.40
CA LYS A 451 0.65 -2.08 -11.55
C LYS A 451 1.61 -1.25 -12.39
N LEU A 452 1.49 -1.38 -13.70
CA LEU A 452 2.43 -0.79 -14.67
C LEU A 452 3.90 -1.04 -14.30
N GLY A 453 4.19 -2.17 -13.67
CA GLY A 453 5.56 -2.65 -13.52
C GLY A 453 6.05 -3.28 -14.82
N TRP A 454 7.30 -3.67 -14.84
CA TRP A 454 7.85 -4.53 -15.88
C TRP A 454 8.83 -5.51 -15.26
N ALA A 455 9.15 -6.57 -15.98
CA ALA A 455 10.01 -7.65 -15.52
C ALA A 455 11.25 -7.74 -16.41
N ASP A 456 12.39 -7.24 -15.92
CA ASP A 456 13.68 -7.29 -16.63
C ASP A 456 14.22 -8.72 -16.63
N THR A 457 14.37 -9.34 -17.79
CA THR A 457 14.72 -10.76 -17.86
C THR A 457 16.16 -10.99 -17.40
N GLY A 458 16.35 -11.95 -16.49
CA GLY A 458 17.67 -12.32 -16.01
C GLY A 458 18.59 -12.84 -17.12
N ASN A 459 19.90 -12.66 -16.94
CA ASN A 459 20.92 -13.09 -17.86
C ASN A 459 22.08 -13.78 -17.14
N TYR A 460 22.16 -15.12 -17.25
CA TYR A 460 23.24 -15.92 -16.66
C TYR A 460 24.65 -15.56 -17.17
N LEU A 461 24.77 -14.86 -18.29
CA LEU A 461 26.06 -14.35 -18.77
C LEU A 461 26.49 -13.06 -18.04
N ASN A 462 25.58 -12.39 -17.33
CA ASN A 462 25.83 -11.12 -16.64
C ASN A 462 26.37 -11.31 -15.21
N THR A 463 27.49 -12.04 -15.08
CA THR A 463 28.13 -12.33 -13.78
C THR A 463 28.52 -11.06 -12.99
N LYS A 464 28.83 -9.95 -13.68
CA LYS A 464 29.20 -8.67 -13.05
C LYS A 464 28.04 -7.91 -12.42
N ARG A 465 26.79 -8.25 -12.77
CA ARG A 465 25.58 -7.67 -12.17
C ARG A 465 24.68 -8.76 -11.60
N ALA A 466 25.26 -9.75 -10.92
CA ALA A 466 24.48 -10.75 -10.19
C ALA A 466 23.45 -11.53 -11.07
N TYR A 467 23.79 -11.76 -12.35
CA TYR A 467 22.93 -12.38 -13.35
C TYR A 467 21.65 -11.62 -13.69
N LEU A 468 21.57 -10.35 -13.30
CA LEU A 468 20.43 -9.48 -13.59
C LEU A 468 20.43 -9.05 -15.05
N GLY A 469 19.30 -8.51 -15.51
CA GLY A 469 19.17 -7.93 -16.83
C GLY A 469 19.95 -6.61 -16.99
N ASP A 470 19.58 -5.83 -17.99
CA ASP A 470 20.27 -4.58 -18.30
C ASP A 470 19.64 -3.34 -17.66
N TYR A 471 18.54 -3.53 -16.91
CA TYR A 471 17.68 -2.49 -16.32
C TYR A 471 17.10 -1.51 -17.35
N LYS A 472 17.05 -1.92 -18.61
CA LYS A 472 16.44 -1.15 -19.70
C LYS A 472 15.31 -1.96 -20.30
N ARG A 473 14.10 -1.43 -20.14
CA ARG A 473 12.90 -2.05 -20.68
C ARG A 473 13.06 -2.42 -22.15
N SER A 474 13.09 -3.71 -22.44
CA SER A 474 12.99 -4.25 -23.78
C SER A 474 11.53 -4.48 -24.15
N ARG A 475 11.23 -4.55 -25.46
CA ARG A 475 9.85 -4.79 -25.93
C ARG A 475 9.37 -6.22 -25.69
N LYS A 476 10.30 -7.15 -25.45
CA LYS A 476 10.00 -8.56 -25.20
C LYS A 476 9.61 -8.80 -23.74
N GLU A 477 9.98 -7.91 -22.85
CA GLU A 477 9.66 -8.00 -21.43
C GLU A 477 8.20 -7.63 -21.18
N PRO A 478 7.52 -8.37 -20.28
CA PRO A 478 6.19 -8.03 -19.82
C PRO A 478 6.14 -6.60 -19.24
N LEU A 479 5.13 -5.83 -19.64
CA LEU A 479 4.78 -4.54 -19.05
C LEU A 479 3.34 -4.59 -18.54
N GLY A 480 3.09 -4.15 -17.32
CA GLY A 480 1.77 -4.13 -16.70
C GLY A 480 1.78 -4.78 -15.33
N ASP A 481 0.83 -5.68 -15.11
CA ASP A 481 0.61 -6.32 -13.81
C ASP A 481 1.68 -7.38 -13.54
N VAL A 482 2.59 -7.07 -12.61
CA VAL A 482 3.65 -7.97 -12.15
C VAL A 482 3.27 -8.49 -10.76
N VAL A 483 3.16 -9.80 -10.58
CA VAL A 483 2.80 -10.38 -9.26
C VAL A 483 4.04 -10.37 -8.37
N LEU A 484 3.96 -9.72 -7.20
CA LEU A 484 5.06 -9.58 -6.25
C LEU A 484 4.88 -10.49 -5.03
N VAL A 485 3.62 -10.69 -4.63
CA VAL A 485 3.23 -11.58 -3.54
C VAL A 485 2.02 -12.40 -3.97
N ALA A 486 2.06 -13.71 -3.73
CA ALA A 486 0.98 -14.63 -4.05
C ALA A 486 0.70 -15.60 -2.89
N GLU A 487 -0.54 -16.05 -2.80
CA GLU A 487 -0.94 -17.11 -1.89
C GLU A 487 -1.45 -18.34 -2.66
N SER A 488 -1.43 -19.50 -2.01
CA SER A 488 -2.10 -20.71 -2.46
C SER A 488 -2.62 -21.51 -1.26
N SER A 489 -3.69 -22.27 -1.47
CA SER A 489 -4.24 -23.18 -0.46
C SER A 489 -3.86 -24.61 -0.80
N TYR A 490 -3.36 -25.37 0.18
CA TYR A 490 -3.01 -26.77 -0.03
C TYR A 490 -3.49 -27.64 1.14
N GLY A 491 -4.42 -28.56 0.87
CA GLY A 491 -5.12 -29.30 1.91
C GLY A 491 -5.85 -28.35 2.88
N ARG A 492 -5.50 -28.40 4.16
CA ARG A 492 -6.02 -27.47 5.19
C ARG A 492 -5.08 -26.29 5.49
N GLY A 493 -3.88 -26.28 4.91
CA GLY A 493 -2.86 -25.27 5.14
C GLY A 493 -2.82 -24.21 4.06
N LYS A 494 -1.81 -23.34 4.17
CA LYS A 494 -1.65 -22.15 3.33
C LYS A 494 -0.19 -21.99 2.91
N VAL A 495 0.01 -21.39 1.75
CA VAL A 495 1.31 -21.04 1.22
C VAL A 495 1.30 -19.56 0.86
N LEU A 496 2.31 -18.81 1.29
CA LEU A 496 2.50 -17.40 0.95
C LEU A 496 3.91 -17.23 0.40
N VAL A 497 4.00 -16.62 -0.78
CA VAL A 497 5.26 -16.49 -1.52
C VAL A 497 5.49 -15.03 -1.84
N PHE A 498 6.69 -14.54 -1.51
CA PHE A 498 7.21 -13.24 -1.89
C PHE A 498 8.32 -13.43 -2.94
N GLY A 499 8.25 -12.62 -4.01
CA GLY A 499 9.35 -12.52 -4.98
C GLY A 499 10.52 -11.67 -4.50
N ASP A 500 10.40 -11.03 -3.34
CA ASP A 500 11.42 -10.18 -2.72
C ASP A 500 11.62 -10.59 -1.24
N THR A 501 12.86 -10.56 -0.76
CA THR A 501 13.19 -10.82 0.65
C THR A 501 13.25 -9.56 1.52
N SER A 502 13.27 -8.38 0.89
CA SER A 502 13.51 -7.08 1.54
C SER A 502 12.60 -6.84 2.73
N THR A 503 11.30 -7.17 2.62
CA THR A 503 10.29 -7.06 3.68
C THR A 503 10.73 -7.62 5.04
N PHE A 504 11.56 -8.67 5.02
CA PHE A 504 11.97 -9.44 6.21
C PHE A 504 13.39 -9.11 6.70
N GLN A 505 14.08 -8.17 6.05
CA GLN A 505 15.47 -7.83 6.37
C GLN A 505 15.56 -6.90 7.59
N ASN A 506 16.71 -6.94 8.29
CA ASN A 506 16.99 -6.11 9.47
C ASN A 506 16.72 -4.63 9.18
N GLY A 507 17.22 -4.13 8.04
CA GLY A 507 17.23 -2.70 7.73
C GLY A 507 15.86 -2.05 7.60
N VAL A 508 14.79 -2.81 7.37
CA VAL A 508 13.44 -2.26 7.13
C VAL A 508 12.43 -2.64 8.21
N LEU A 509 12.87 -3.37 9.25
CA LEU A 509 11.98 -3.85 10.33
C LEU A 509 11.24 -2.69 11.02
N MET A 510 11.91 -1.53 11.16
CA MET A 510 11.31 -0.30 11.70
C MET A 510 10.02 0.08 10.95
N ASP A 511 10.04 -0.06 9.62
CA ASP A 511 8.95 0.30 8.73
C ASP A 511 7.93 -0.85 8.55
N SER A 512 8.42 -2.09 8.41
CA SER A 512 7.61 -3.24 7.99
C SER A 512 6.99 -4.04 9.14
N HIS A 513 7.22 -3.68 10.40
CA HIS A 513 6.78 -4.47 11.55
C HIS A 513 5.26 -4.73 11.61
N HIS A 514 4.41 -3.76 11.26
CA HIS A 514 2.96 -3.97 11.16
C HIS A 514 2.59 -4.98 10.07
N PHE A 515 3.32 -4.96 8.95
CA PHE A 515 3.12 -5.93 7.88
C PHE A 515 3.51 -7.34 8.32
N ILE A 516 4.67 -7.45 8.99
CA ILE A 516 5.16 -8.71 9.57
C ILE A 516 4.14 -9.25 10.59
N ASP A 517 3.57 -8.41 11.46
CA ASP A 517 2.54 -8.81 12.40
C ASP A 517 1.34 -9.46 11.70
N ASP A 518 0.81 -8.81 10.67
CA ASP A 518 -0.35 -9.31 9.93
C ASP A 518 -0.02 -10.58 9.14
N ILE A 519 1.18 -10.68 8.55
CA ILE A 519 1.69 -11.90 7.89
C ILE A 519 1.71 -13.08 8.85
N PHE A 520 2.41 -12.96 9.98
CA PHE A 520 2.58 -14.08 10.90
C PHE A 520 1.31 -14.41 11.69
N ARG A 521 0.45 -13.42 11.97
CA ARG A 521 -0.87 -13.66 12.55
C ARG A 521 -1.74 -14.49 11.61
N TRP A 522 -1.77 -14.17 10.32
CA TRP A 522 -2.54 -14.92 9.34
C TRP A 522 -1.97 -16.32 9.07
N LEU A 523 -0.64 -16.46 8.97
CA LEU A 523 0.04 -17.75 8.78
C LEU A 523 -0.16 -18.67 9.98
N SER A 524 -0.16 -18.14 11.20
CA SER A 524 -0.34 -18.93 12.42
C SER A 524 -1.81 -19.22 12.74
N GLY A 525 -2.77 -18.57 12.08
CA GLY A 525 -4.20 -18.67 12.35
C GLY A 525 -4.89 -19.91 11.73
N SER A 526 -5.91 -20.44 12.41
CA SER A 526 -6.53 -21.75 12.13
C SER A 526 -7.53 -21.84 10.95
N GLY A 527 -7.45 -20.99 9.93
CA GLY A 527 -8.43 -20.96 8.82
C GLY A 527 -7.82 -20.77 7.44
N SER A 528 -8.12 -21.64 6.48
CA SER A 528 -7.37 -21.76 5.20
C SER A 528 -7.74 -20.77 4.09
N ARG A 529 -8.89 -20.07 4.16
CA ARG A 529 -9.38 -19.26 3.03
C ARG A 529 -9.33 -17.76 3.31
N SER A 530 -8.60 -17.04 2.48
CA SER A 530 -8.53 -15.57 2.45
C SER A 530 -9.72 -14.93 1.73
N TYR A 531 -10.45 -15.69 0.90
CA TYR A 531 -11.60 -15.22 0.13
C TYR A 531 -12.88 -15.99 0.47
N PRO A 532 -13.92 -15.33 0.99
CA PRO A 532 -15.19 -15.99 1.22
C PRO A 532 -15.95 -16.06 -0.11
N LEU A 533 -15.78 -17.17 -0.83
CA LEU A 533 -16.55 -17.51 -2.04
C LEU A 533 -18.06 -17.28 -1.85
N ALA A 534 -18.58 -17.56 -0.64
CA ALA A 534 -19.97 -17.31 -0.27
C ALA A 534 -20.38 -15.84 -0.41
N GLN A 535 -19.50 -14.88 -0.09
CA GLN A 535 -19.80 -13.44 -0.18
C GLN A 535 -19.88 -12.99 -1.64
N LEU A 536 -18.99 -13.48 -2.49
CA LEU A 536 -19.03 -13.21 -3.93
C LEU A 536 -20.33 -13.77 -4.53
N THR A 537 -20.71 -14.99 -4.14
CA THR A 537 -21.97 -15.62 -4.56
C THR A 537 -23.19 -14.84 -4.10
N ILE A 538 -23.21 -14.36 -2.85
CA ILE A 538 -24.31 -13.55 -2.30
C ILE A 538 -24.39 -12.17 -2.97
N CYS A 539 -23.26 -11.49 -3.19
CA CYS A 539 -23.22 -10.24 -3.95
C CYS A 539 -23.75 -10.44 -5.38
N LEU A 540 -23.31 -11.48 -6.07
CA LEU A 540 -23.79 -11.82 -7.42
C LEU A 540 -25.30 -12.12 -7.43
N LEU A 541 -25.81 -12.85 -6.44
CA LEU A 541 -27.24 -13.11 -6.26
C LEU A 541 -28.05 -11.82 -6.05
N LEU A 542 -27.61 -10.94 -5.16
CA LEU A 542 -28.26 -9.66 -4.89
C LEU A 542 -28.26 -8.75 -6.13
N LEU A 543 -27.19 -8.80 -6.93
CA LEU A 543 -27.09 -8.06 -8.19
C LEU A 543 -27.96 -8.65 -9.30
N MET A 544 -28.12 -9.97 -9.35
CA MET A 544 -29.09 -10.61 -10.27
C MET A 544 -30.53 -10.23 -9.90
N ILE A 545 -30.87 -10.23 -8.62
CA ILE A 545 -32.19 -9.81 -8.10
C ILE A 545 -32.43 -8.33 -8.43
N ALA A 546 -31.42 -7.48 -8.20
CA ALA A 546 -31.43 -6.08 -8.60
C ALA A 546 -31.64 -5.88 -10.11
N GLY A 547 -30.87 -6.59 -10.95
CA GLY A 547 -30.97 -6.54 -12.40
C GLY A 547 -32.35 -6.96 -12.90
N TYR A 548 -32.93 -8.01 -12.30
CA TYR A 548 -34.29 -8.45 -12.58
C TYR A 548 -35.34 -7.40 -12.17
N ALA A 549 -35.20 -6.78 -11.00
CA ALA A 549 -36.09 -5.72 -10.53
C ALA A 549 -36.02 -4.47 -11.43
N LEU A 550 -34.81 -4.09 -11.88
CA LEU A 550 -34.56 -3.00 -12.83
C LEU A 550 -35.18 -3.26 -14.20
N HIS A 551 -35.10 -4.51 -14.69
CA HIS A 551 -35.73 -4.91 -15.96
C HIS A 551 -37.26 -4.76 -15.90
N LYS A 552 -37.87 -5.11 -14.77
CA LYS A 552 -39.33 -5.04 -14.58
C LYS A 552 -39.82 -3.61 -14.33
N ARG A 553 -39.11 -2.81 -13.52
CA ARG A 553 -39.49 -1.43 -13.14
C ARG A 553 -38.26 -0.55 -12.88
N PRO A 554 -37.76 0.22 -13.86
CA PRO A 554 -36.61 1.10 -13.69
C PRO A 554 -36.99 2.32 -12.86
N ARG A 555 -36.83 2.21 -11.53
CA ARG A 555 -37.05 3.27 -10.55
C ARG A 555 -35.74 3.68 -9.87
N PRO A 556 -35.51 4.97 -9.61
CA PRO A 556 -34.25 5.51 -9.09
C PRO A 556 -33.97 5.02 -7.67
N GLU A 557 -35.01 4.75 -6.89
CA GLU A 557 -34.88 4.20 -5.54
C GLU A 557 -34.29 2.79 -5.62
N THR A 558 -34.71 1.97 -6.59
CA THR A 558 -34.12 0.65 -6.83
C THR A 558 -32.63 0.77 -7.19
N PHE A 559 -32.25 1.75 -8.01
CA PHE A 559 -30.82 1.99 -8.33
C PHE A 559 -30.02 2.41 -7.10
N LEU A 560 -30.52 3.36 -6.30
CA LEU A 560 -29.88 3.80 -5.07
C LEU A 560 -29.73 2.64 -4.08
N ILE A 561 -30.77 1.82 -3.92
CA ILE A 561 -30.76 0.63 -3.07
C ILE A 561 -29.67 -0.36 -3.51
N CYS A 562 -29.53 -0.61 -4.81
CA CYS A 562 -28.51 -1.53 -5.32
C CYS A 562 -27.09 -0.98 -5.11
N ILE A 563 -26.92 0.33 -5.31
CA ILE A 563 -25.67 1.04 -5.03
C ILE A 563 -25.35 0.98 -3.54
N LEU A 564 -26.31 1.29 -2.67
CA LEU A 564 -26.16 1.25 -1.21
C LEU A 564 -25.88 -0.17 -0.71
N ALA A 565 -26.48 -1.21 -1.29
CA ALA A 565 -26.20 -2.61 -0.95
C ALA A 565 -24.78 -3.02 -1.35
N ALA A 566 -24.39 -2.74 -2.60
CA ALA A 566 -23.04 -3.03 -3.09
C ALA A 566 -21.98 -2.26 -2.29
N TYR A 567 -22.28 -1.02 -1.94
CA TYR A 567 -21.41 -0.17 -1.15
C TYR A 567 -21.34 -0.57 0.32
N ALA A 568 -22.44 -0.98 0.93
CA ALA A 568 -22.40 -1.45 2.31
C ALA A 568 -21.63 -2.77 2.43
N GLY A 569 -21.58 -3.60 1.38
CA GLY A 569 -20.65 -4.73 1.31
C GLY A 569 -19.18 -4.33 1.22
N LEU A 570 -18.86 -3.29 0.45
CA LEU A 570 -17.53 -2.70 0.41
C LEU A 570 -17.13 -2.11 1.76
N LEU A 571 -18.02 -1.33 2.39
CA LEU A 571 -17.79 -0.73 3.71
C LEU A 571 -17.67 -1.75 4.82
N ALA A 572 -18.48 -2.81 4.83
CA ALA A 572 -18.34 -3.88 5.83
C ALA A 572 -16.96 -4.54 5.73
N GLY A 573 -16.45 -4.76 4.50
CA GLY A 573 -15.09 -5.24 4.28
C GLY A 573 -13.98 -4.29 4.77
N GLU A 574 -14.22 -2.98 4.74
CA GLU A 574 -13.27 -1.95 5.21
C GLU A 574 -13.37 -1.68 6.71
N ILE A 575 -14.57 -1.58 7.28
CA ILE A 575 -14.81 -1.39 8.72
C ILE A 575 -14.29 -2.60 9.52
N GLN A 576 -14.25 -3.78 8.91
CA GLN A 576 -13.60 -4.94 9.50
C GLN A 576 -12.06 -4.88 9.47
N LYS A 577 -11.46 -4.06 8.59
CA LYS A 577 -10.02 -3.76 8.70
C LYS A 577 -9.71 -2.93 9.95
N SER A 578 -10.61 -2.02 10.34
CA SER A 578 -10.38 -1.10 11.47
C SER A 578 -10.85 -1.61 12.84
N SER A 579 -12.00 -2.30 12.91
CA SER A 579 -12.59 -2.76 14.19
C SER A 579 -11.85 -3.92 14.85
N GLN A 580 -10.81 -4.46 14.23
CA GLN A 580 -10.04 -5.61 14.72
C GLN A 580 -8.58 -5.26 15.07
N ILE A 581 -8.26 -3.97 15.22
CA ILE A 581 -6.97 -3.49 15.75
C ILE A 581 -6.81 -3.88 17.23
N SER A 582 -7.91 -4.22 17.92
CA SER A 582 -7.91 -4.51 19.35
C SER A 582 -7.80 -6.00 19.67
N GLU A 583 -6.70 -6.60 19.25
CA GLU A 583 -5.98 -7.58 20.07
C GLU A 583 -4.51 -7.30 19.77
N ALA A 584 -4.01 -6.22 20.38
CA ALA A 584 -2.58 -6.09 20.63
C ALA A 584 -2.18 -7.42 21.28
N SER A 585 -1.56 -8.31 20.50
CA SER A 585 -0.91 -9.51 21.02
C SER A 585 -0.11 -9.02 22.22
N GLU A 586 -0.51 -9.43 23.42
CA GLU A 586 0.16 -9.05 24.65
C GLU A 586 1.66 -9.24 24.42
N MET A 587 2.36 -8.13 24.30
CA MET A 587 3.78 -8.10 24.01
C MET A 587 4.54 -8.22 25.32
N VAL A 588 5.77 -8.72 25.17
CA VAL A 588 6.81 -8.86 26.17
C VAL A 588 6.77 -10.20 26.92
N SER A 589 7.57 -11.14 26.41
CA SER A 589 8.27 -12.05 27.31
C SER A 589 9.22 -11.20 28.17
N PRO A 590 9.09 -11.20 29.51
CA PRO A 590 9.97 -10.44 30.41
C PRO A 590 11.46 -10.82 30.29
N GLN A 591 11.75 -11.92 29.60
CA GLN A 591 13.10 -12.48 29.41
C GLN A 591 13.65 -12.24 28.00
N ALA A 592 13.04 -11.37 27.18
CA ALA A 592 13.51 -11.10 25.82
C ALA A 592 14.92 -10.48 25.82
N GLU A 593 15.80 -10.99 24.95
CA GLU A 593 17.17 -10.49 24.77
C GLU A 593 17.20 -9.06 24.21
N TYR A 594 16.19 -8.71 23.42
CA TYR A 594 16.01 -7.40 22.81
C TYR A 594 14.79 -6.68 23.42
N LYS A 595 14.93 -5.38 23.60
CA LYS A 595 13.88 -4.51 24.15
C LYS A 595 13.27 -3.63 23.05
N PRO A 596 11.96 -3.37 23.04
CA PRO A 596 11.40 -2.45 22.04
C PRO A 596 11.88 -1.01 22.29
N ALA A 597 12.12 -0.30 21.18
CA ALA A 597 12.38 1.13 21.15
C ALA A 597 11.39 1.77 20.17
N CYS A 598 10.59 2.69 20.69
CA CYS A 598 9.63 3.45 19.92
C CYS A 598 10.34 4.59 19.18
N ILE A 599 9.96 4.84 17.94
CA ILE A 599 10.37 6.03 17.18
C ILE A 599 9.09 6.77 16.78
N ASP A 600 8.94 8.02 17.21
CA ASP A 600 7.73 8.78 16.94
C ASP A 600 7.62 9.15 15.46
N LEU A 601 6.48 8.78 14.86
CA LEU A 601 6.06 9.27 13.55
C LEU A 601 4.76 10.09 13.66
N SER A 602 4.06 9.99 14.80
CA SER A 602 2.75 10.63 15.03
C SER A 602 2.80 12.16 15.01
N HIS A 603 3.94 12.76 15.34
CA HIS A 603 4.13 14.22 15.33
C HIS A 603 4.86 14.74 14.08
N LYS A 604 4.84 13.95 12.99
CA LYS A 604 5.30 14.36 11.64
C LYS A 604 6.72 14.93 11.64
N GLY A 605 7.66 14.21 12.23
CA GLY A 605 9.05 14.68 12.31
C GLY A 605 9.65 15.04 10.94
N ARG A 606 10.54 16.04 10.90
CA ARG A 606 11.26 16.46 9.69
C ARG A 606 12.35 15.44 9.32
N PHE A 607 11.92 14.29 8.83
CA PHE A 607 12.77 13.22 8.31
C PHE A 607 12.03 12.41 7.24
N SER A 608 12.79 11.67 6.43
CA SER A 608 12.23 10.77 5.42
C SER A 608 11.90 9.39 6.01
N VAL A 609 10.70 8.89 5.78
CA VAL A 609 10.33 7.49 6.08
C VAL A 609 10.96 6.49 5.10
N PHE A 610 11.51 6.96 3.97
CA PHE A 610 12.19 6.09 3.02
C PHE A 610 13.62 5.82 3.47
N ALA A 611 13.90 4.59 3.88
CA ALA A 611 15.21 4.15 4.38
C ALA A 611 16.41 4.52 3.47
N SER A 612 16.20 4.63 2.15
CA SER A 612 17.25 4.99 1.19
C SER A 612 17.68 6.46 1.22
N GLY A 613 16.88 7.34 1.83
CA GLY A 613 17.11 8.79 1.83
C GLY A 613 18.15 9.22 2.85
N ASP A 614 18.90 10.27 2.51
CA ASP A 614 19.89 10.91 3.38
C ASP A 614 19.27 11.50 4.66
N GLU A 615 18.02 11.95 4.58
CA GLU A 615 17.24 12.51 5.69
C GLU A 615 16.44 11.43 6.45
N SER A 616 16.67 10.16 6.19
CA SER A 616 15.96 9.07 6.89
C SER A 616 16.52 8.81 8.28
N LEU A 617 15.79 8.04 9.10
CA LEU A 617 16.26 7.55 10.41
C LEU A 617 16.86 6.13 10.34
N TRP A 618 17.24 5.68 9.15
CA TRP A 618 17.76 4.33 8.95
C TRP A 618 18.99 4.02 9.81
N GLY A 619 19.93 4.97 9.91
CA GLY A 619 21.10 4.82 10.78
C GLY A 619 20.78 4.73 12.28
N VAL A 620 19.68 5.38 12.73
CA VAL A 620 19.16 5.25 14.09
C VAL A 620 18.67 3.82 14.32
N SER A 621 17.84 3.30 13.42
CA SER A 621 17.33 1.93 13.48
C SER A 621 18.47 0.91 13.59
N MET A 622 19.47 1.01 12.72
CA MET A 622 20.64 0.12 12.74
C MET A 622 21.46 0.25 14.04
N SER A 623 21.60 1.46 14.56
CA SER A 623 22.30 1.70 15.83
C SER A 623 21.54 1.14 17.03
N LEU A 624 20.22 1.24 17.04
CA LEU A 624 19.36 0.65 18.07
C LEU A 624 19.46 -0.88 18.08
N MET A 625 19.40 -1.53 16.91
CA MET A 625 19.59 -2.98 16.77
C MET A 625 20.93 -3.46 17.33
N ARG A 626 22.03 -2.73 17.04
CA ARG A 626 23.37 -3.02 17.59
C ARG A 626 23.45 -2.88 19.11
N ASN A 627 22.52 -2.15 19.71
CA ASN A 627 22.42 -1.90 21.15
C ASN A 627 21.28 -2.68 21.83
N LYS A 628 20.83 -3.78 21.21
CA LYS A 628 19.81 -4.70 21.75
C LYS A 628 18.42 -4.07 21.88
N TYR A 629 18.11 -3.11 21.01
CA TYR A 629 16.76 -2.60 20.84
C TYR A 629 16.12 -3.12 19.55
N ILE A 630 14.80 -3.25 19.54
CA ILE A 630 14.00 -3.43 18.32
C ILE A 630 13.33 -2.09 18.00
N PRO A 631 13.79 -1.36 16.96
CA PRO A 631 13.19 -0.10 16.57
C PRO A 631 11.83 -0.32 15.90
N LEU A 632 10.80 0.39 16.36
CA LEU A 632 9.43 0.32 15.85
C LEU A 632 8.89 1.74 15.66
N PHE A 633 8.38 2.06 14.48
CA PHE A 633 7.66 3.32 14.29
C PHE A 633 6.32 3.33 15.01
N MET A 634 6.05 4.41 15.75
CA MET A 634 4.75 4.70 16.34
C MET A 634 4.03 5.72 15.47
N LYS A 635 3.18 5.23 14.57
CA LYS A 635 2.42 6.03 13.59
C LYS A 635 1.40 6.94 14.26
N ASP A 636 0.66 6.38 15.20
CA ASP A 636 -0.29 7.08 16.06
C ASP A 636 0.25 7.04 17.48
N PHE A 637 0.13 8.15 18.20
CA PHE A 637 0.58 8.19 19.60
C PHE A 637 -0.20 7.15 20.41
N SER A 638 0.53 6.20 21.00
CA SER A 638 -0.04 5.07 21.71
C SER A 638 0.62 4.93 23.06
N GLU A 639 -0.17 5.18 24.11
CA GLU A 639 0.24 4.95 25.49
C GLU A 639 0.76 3.52 25.70
N GLN A 640 0.04 2.53 25.16
CA GLN A 640 0.40 1.13 25.27
C GLN A 640 1.76 0.82 24.61
N SER A 641 1.99 1.30 23.38
CA SER A 641 3.24 1.07 22.64
C SER A 641 4.42 1.74 23.34
N LEU A 642 4.18 2.93 23.90
CA LEU A 642 5.19 3.68 24.64
C LEU A 642 5.59 2.95 25.93
N PHE A 643 4.63 2.55 26.77
CA PHE A 643 4.93 1.87 28.05
C PHE A 643 5.46 0.44 27.90
N GLN A 644 5.31 -0.18 26.74
CA GLN A 644 5.98 -1.45 26.43
C GLN A 644 7.45 -1.25 26.05
N SER A 645 7.85 -0.03 25.69
CA SER A 645 9.21 0.33 25.27
C SER A 645 10.07 0.81 26.45
N ASP A 646 11.38 0.69 26.33
CA ASP A 646 12.32 1.28 27.31
C ASP A 646 12.88 2.63 26.84
N LEU A 647 12.68 2.92 25.56
CA LEU A 647 13.24 4.05 24.85
C LEU A 647 12.22 4.58 23.86
N CYS A 648 12.05 5.90 23.81
CA CYS A 648 11.32 6.59 22.74
C CYS A 648 12.23 7.64 22.11
N VAL A 649 12.32 7.66 20.78
CA VAL A 649 13.11 8.60 19.99
C VAL A 649 12.16 9.53 19.23
N ILE A 650 12.31 10.84 19.46
CA ILE A 650 11.53 11.91 18.84
C ILE A 650 12.52 12.81 18.10
N VAL A 651 12.33 12.98 16.80
CA VAL A 651 13.25 13.74 15.93
C VAL A 651 12.48 14.81 15.18
N ALA A 652 12.86 16.06 15.42
CA ALA A 652 12.37 17.26 14.74
C ALA A 652 10.85 17.29 14.56
N PRO A 653 10.04 17.13 15.64
CA PRO A 653 8.58 17.07 15.53
C PRO A 653 8.06 18.38 14.93
N THR A 654 7.03 18.31 14.09
CA THR A 654 6.42 19.49 13.45
C THR A 654 4.96 19.72 13.86
N ALA A 655 4.40 18.81 14.66
CA ALA A 655 3.10 18.95 15.29
C ALA A 655 3.24 19.02 16.81
N GLU A 656 2.44 19.87 17.46
CA GLU A 656 2.41 20.00 18.91
C GLU A 656 1.87 18.74 19.58
N PHE A 657 2.48 18.38 20.71
CA PHE A 657 1.98 17.33 21.60
C PHE A 657 0.83 17.89 22.45
N SER A 658 -0.28 17.17 22.51
CA SER A 658 -1.42 17.50 23.38
C SER A 658 -1.04 17.41 24.87
N SER A 659 -1.81 18.06 25.74
CA SER A 659 -1.57 18.01 27.19
C SER A 659 -1.64 16.59 27.77
N GLU A 660 -2.43 15.71 27.16
CA GLU A 660 -2.55 14.29 27.56
C GLU A 660 -1.28 13.52 27.18
N GLU A 661 -0.82 13.65 25.94
CA GLU A 661 0.42 13.02 25.45
C GLU A 661 1.63 13.47 26.27
N ARG A 662 1.72 14.76 26.60
CA ARG A 662 2.79 15.29 27.48
C ARG A 662 2.75 14.70 28.88
N ALA A 663 1.55 14.48 29.45
CA ALA A 663 1.40 13.82 30.74
C ALA A 663 1.83 12.35 30.69
N ILE A 664 1.49 11.64 29.61
CA ILE A 664 1.90 10.26 29.34
C ILE A 664 3.42 10.16 29.22
N LEU A 665 4.07 11.04 28.43
CA LEU A 665 5.53 11.09 28.28
C LEU A 665 6.27 11.32 29.61
N LYS A 666 5.75 12.21 30.47
CA LYS A 666 6.31 12.40 31.83
C LYS A 666 6.14 11.15 32.70
N THR A 667 5.00 10.47 32.59
CA THR A 667 4.73 9.23 33.34
C THR A 667 5.62 8.09 32.86
N PHE A 668 5.83 7.97 31.54
CA PHE A 668 6.80 7.08 30.92
C PHE A 668 8.19 7.25 31.52
N MET A 669 8.71 8.49 31.57
CA MET A 669 10.01 8.77 32.18
C MET A 669 10.05 8.41 33.67
N ARG A 670 9.02 8.80 34.43
CA ARG A 670 8.95 8.48 35.87
C ARG A 670 9.01 6.98 36.14
N ASN A 671 8.44 6.18 35.25
CA ASN A 671 8.39 4.72 35.34
C ASN A 671 9.67 4.01 34.86
N GLY A 672 10.67 4.72 34.33
CA GLY A 672 11.96 4.15 33.89
C GLY A 672 12.25 4.28 32.40
N GLY A 673 11.28 4.81 31.64
CA GLY A 673 11.44 5.05 30.21
C GLY A 673 12.41 6.19 29.91
N ASN A 674 13.17 6.08 28.82
CA ASN A 674 14.09 7.13 28.38
C ASN A 674 13.57 7.81 27.12
N LEU A 675 13.54 9.15 27.11
CA LEU A 675 13.25 9.93 25.92
C LEU A 675 14.55 10.43 25.29
N VAL A 676 14.70 10.25 23.98
CA VAL A 676 15.73 10.89 23.16
C VAL A 676 15.01 11.88 22.26
N TRP A 677 15.27 13.17 22.45
CA TRP A 677 14.59 14.25 21.76
C TRP A 677 15.62 15.07 20.99
N ALA A 678 15.55 15.05 19.66
CA ALA A 678 16.38 15.90 18.81
C ALA A 678 15.53 17.01 18.21
N VAL A 679 15.91 18.26 18.46
CA VAL A 679 15.17 19.43 17.97
C VAL A 679 16.09 20.64 17.88
N GLY A 680 16.07 21.29 16.72
CA GLY A 680 16.68 22.59 16.45
C GLY A 680 15.70 23.73 16.63
N TRP A 681 16.16 24.96 16.40
CA TRP A 681 15.34 26.16 16.59
C TRP A 681 14.13 26.20 15.65
N GLU A 682 14.27 25.74 14.41
CA GLU A 682 13.23 25.74 13.38
C GLU A 682 11.99 24.93 13.75
N GLU A 683 12.19 23.79 14.44
CA GLU A 683 11.11 22.89 14.88
C GLU A 683 10.76 23.07 16.37
N MET A 684 11.32 24.08 17.03
CA MET A 684 11.15 24.30 18.47
C MET A 684 9.69 24.52 18.87
N ALA A 685 8.90 25.21 18.04
CA ALA A 685 7.49 25.53 18.32
C ALA A 685 6.65 24.28 18.69
N ALA A 686 6.85 23.17 17.98
CA ALA A 686 6.13 21.92 18.25
C ALA A 686 6.56 21.26 19.57
N SER A 687 7.79 21.53 20.03
CA SER A 687 8.37 20.97 21.25
C SER A 687 8.25 21.89 22.47
N GLU A 688 7.97 23.18 22.27
CA GLU A 688 8.04 24.22 23.29
C GLU A 688 7.17 23.93 24.51
N SER A 689 5.93 23.49 24.27
CA SER A 689 4.97 23.17 25.34
C SER A 689 5.45 22.02 26.24
N PHE A 690 6.18 21.05 25.71
CA PHE A 690 6.72 19.94 26.49
C PHE A 690 8.05 20.29 27.17
N LEU A 691 8.96 20.91 26.43
CA LEU A 691 10.29 21.25 26.95
C LEU A 691 10.21 22.30 28.07
N SER A 692 9.34 23.31 27.94
CA SER A 692 9.15 24.34 28.96
C SER A 692 8.59 23.78 30.28
N GLU A 693 7.73 22.76 30.24
CA GLU A 693 7.25 22.05 31.45
C GLU A 693 8.40 21.34 32.21
N LEU A 694 9.50 21.03 31.52
CA LEU A 694 10.72 20.45 32.10
C LEU A 694 11.81 21.51 32.36
N GLY A 695 11.51 22.78 32.10
CA GLY A 695 12.41 23.92 32.28
C GLY A 695 13.42 24.13 31.15
N PHE A 696 13.26 23.47 30.00
CA PHE A 696 14.15 23.56 28.85
C PHE A 696 13.65 24.52 27.76
N SER A 697 14.58 25.11 27.02
CA SER A 697 14.33 25.80 25.75
C SER A 697 15.51 25.58 24.78
N ILE A 698 15.26 25.76 23.47
CA ILE A 698 16.31 25.85 22.46
C ILE A 698 16.55 27.34 22.20
N ASP A 699 17.80 27.79 22.16
CA ASP A 699 18.14 29.20 21.89
C ASP A 699 18.22 29.46 20.37
N SER A 700 17.92 30.69 19.95
CA SER A 700 17.91 31.11 18.55
C SER A 700 19.30 31.44 17.99
N VAL A 701 20.37 31.27 18.77
CA VAL A 701 21.75 31.52 18.33
C VAL A 701 22.23 30.31 17.51
N PRO A 702 22.36 30.40 16.17
CA PRO A 702 22.84 29.28 15.37
C PRO A 702 24.33 29.05 15.65
N LEU A 703 24.70 27.84 16.07
CA LEU A 703 26.10 27.42 16.15
C LEU A 703 26.59 26.81 14.83
N GLY A 704 25.65 26.56 13.90
CA GLY A 704 25.89 26.00 12.58
C GLY A 704 26.37 24.55 12.60
N PRO A 705 26.89 24.04 11.47
CA PRO A 705 27.60 22.77 11.46
C PRO A 705 28.75 22.81 12.47
N ALA A 706 28.75 21.88 13.41
CA ALA A 706 29.70 21.89 14.52
C ALA A 706 30.41 20.55 14.66
N GLU A 707 31.74 20.60 14.71
CA GLU A 707 32.55 19.49 15.19
C GLU A 707 32.88 19.71 16.67
N ILE A 708 32.62 18.69 17.48
CA ILE A 708 32.81 18.70 18.94
C ILE A 708 33.65 17.47 19.32
N VAL A 709 34.79 17.72 19.97
CA VAL A 709 35.65 16.65 20.44
C VAL A 709 35.12 16.14 21.78
N ILE A 710 34.70 14.88 21.82
CA ILE A 710 34.20 14.22 23.03
C ILE A 710 35.07 12.99 23.30
N GLY A 711 35.95 13.10 24.29
CA GLY A 711 37.00 12.11 24.52
C GLY A 711 37.97 12.06 23.32
N GLN A 712 38.04 10.91 22.64
CA GLN A 712 38.91 10.70 21.47
C GLN A 712 38.17 10.80 20.12
N ARG A 713 36.91 11.27 20.13
CA ARG A 713 36.04 11.26 18.94
C ARG A 713 35.67 12.67 18.53
N THR A 714 35.55 12.90 17.23
CA THR A 714 35.08 14.16 16.68
C THR A 714 33.63 13.99 16.22
N VAL A 715 32.70 14.38 17.09
CA VAL A 715 31.27 14.27 16.83
C VAL A 715 30.83 15.44 15.96
N LYS A 716 30.11 15.13 14.87
CA LYS A 716 29.60 16.12 13.92
C LYS A 716 28.12 16.38 14.12
N PHE A 717 27.77 17.65 14.23
CA PHE A 717 26.42 18.18 14.21
C PHE A 717 26.20 18.89 12.88
N VAL A 718 25.00 18.76 12.33
CA VAL A 718 24.62 19.36 11.05
C VAL A 718 24.16 20.78 11.28
N GLU A 719 23.26 20.98 12.24
CA GLU A 719 22.71 22.29 12.62
C GLU A 719 22.64 22.38 14.14
N ALA A 720 23.76 22.74 14.78
CA ALA A 720 23.82 22.80 16.24
C ALA A 720 23.14 24.07 16.80
N TRP A 721 22.34 23.86 17.85
CA TRP A 721 21.60 24.88 18.59
C TRP A 721 21.87 24.75 20.10
N PRO A 722 21.96 25.87 20.84
CA PRO A 722 22.10 25.82 22.29
C PRO A 722 20.85 25.25 22.97
N VAL A 723 21.08 24.32 23.90
CA VAL A 723 20.07 23.78 24.82
C VAL A 723 20.19 24.52 26.15
N MET A 724 19.16 25.28 26.49
CA MET A 724 19.12 26.16 27.67
C MET A 724 18.15 25.63 28.73
N GLY A 725 18.37 26.02 29.98
CA GLY A 725 17.52 25.62 31.11
C GLY A 725 17.70 24.19 31.59
N GLY A 726 16.67 23.62 32.19
CA GLY A 726 16.71 22.39 32.99
C GLY A 726 16.93 22.65 34.47
N ASP A 727 16.77 21.62 35.29
CA ASP A 727 16.92 21.68 36.73
C ASP A 727 18.38 21.41 37.19
N ASN A 728 18.59 21.41 38.51
CA ASN A 728 19.91 21.18 39.10
C ASN A 728 20.46 19.76 38.89
N SER A 729 19.64 18.81 38.45
CA SER A 729 20.04 17.44 38.15
C SER A 729 20.52 17.26 36.70
N ARG A 730 20.37 18.29 35.85
CA ARG A 730 20.82 18.25 34.46
C ARG A 730 22.32 18.01 34.33
N ARG A 731 22.70 17.16 33.38
CA ARG A 731 24.08 16.85 33.01
C ARG A 731 24.35 17.26 31.58
N ILE A 732 25.32 18.15 31.39
CA ILE A 732 25.77 18.55 30.06
C ILE A 732 26.73 17.48 29.51
N ILE A 733 26.40 16.93 28.34
CA ILE A 733 27.17 15.86 27.69
C ILE A 733 28.11 16.43 26.62
N ALA A 734 27.64 17.41 25.86
CA ALA A 734 28.41 18.05 24.79
C ALA A 734 28.20 19.57 24.80
N LYS A 735 29.27 20.31 24.46
CA LYS A 735 29.26 21.78 24.36
C LYS A 735 29.97 22.26 23.10
N LYS A 736 29.52 23.38 22.54
CA LYS A 736 30.20 24.13 21.49
C LYS A 736 30.27 25.60 21.90
N LEU A 737 31.48 26.16 21.96
CA LEU A 737 31.70 27.56 22.38
C LEU A 737 31.00 27.88 23.72
N ASP A 738 31.15 26.98 24.69
CA ASP A 738 30.49 26.99 26.01
C ASP A 738 28.96 26.80 26.06
N TYR A 739 28.28 26.84 24.91
CA TYR A 739 26.86 26.49 24.81
C TYR A 739 26.65 24.98 24.90
N PRO A 740 25.78 24.50 25.82
CA PRO A 740 25.35 23.10 25.83
C PRO A 740 24.60 22.77 24.54
N VAL A 741 24.91 21.64 23.92
CA VAL A 741 24.19 21.16 22.71
C VAL A 741 23.61 19.76 22.90
N VAL A 742 24.09 19.01 23.90
CA VAL A 742 23.49 17.75 24.34
C VAL A 742 23.41 17.74 25.85
N VAL A 743 22.20 17.52 26.38
CA VAL A 743 21.92 17.53 27.82
C VAL A 743 21.10 16.29 28.20
N TRP A 744 21.41 15.71 29.35
CA TRP A 744 20.61 14.67 29.99
C TRP A 744 19.99 15.19 31.27
N GLN A 745 18.70 14.95 31.51
CA GLN A 745 18.04 15.25 32.78
C GLN A 745 17.20 14.07 33.25
N PRO A 746 17.48 13.50 34.45
CA PRO A 746 16.65 12.45 35.01
C PRO A 746 15.27 12.96 35.40
N LEU A 747 14.25 12.11 35.29
CA LEU A 747 12.91 12.35 35.81
C LEU A 747 12.32 11.05 36.34
N GLY A 748 12.34 10.88 37.67
CA GLY A 748 11.97 9.61 38.31
C GLY A 748 13.03 8.54 38.05
N LYS A 749 12.63 7.37 37.52
CA LYS A 749 13.57 6.28 37.21
C LYS A 749 14.27 6.45 35.86
N GLY A 750 13.62 7.11 34.89
CA GLY A 750 14.17 7.39 33.56
C GLY A 750 14.55 8.85 33.39
N GLY A 751 14.39 9.39 32.17
CA GLY A 751 14.68 10.81 31.90
C GLY A 751 14.70 11.22 30.43
N LEU A 752 15.15 12.45 30.19
CA LEU A 752 15.19 13.11 28.88
C LEU A 752 16.64 13.36 28.44
N LEU A 753 17.00 12.84 27.28
CA LEU A 753 18.20 13.20 26.52
C LEU A 753 17.81 14.18 25.41
N LEU A 754 18.21 15.43 25.53
CA LEU A 754 17.93 16.49 24.57
C LEU A 754 19.16 16.77 23.70
N VAL A 755 18.99 16.74 22.38
CA VAL A 755 20.00 17.02 21.36
C VAL A 755 19.54 18.25 20.57
N GLY A 756 20.28 19.35 20.69
CA GLY A 756 20.00 20.61 19.98
C GLY A 756 20.42 20.57 18.52
N ASP A 757 19.89 19.64 17.73
CA ASP A 757 20.14 19.51 16.28
C ASP A 757 19.08 18.57 15.69
N SER A 758 18.19 19.13 14.86
CA SER A 758 17.09 18.39 14.21
C SER A 758 17.57 17.30 13.25
N GLU A 759 18.78 17.43 12.73
CA GLU A 759 19.33 16.55 11.69
C GLU A 759 20.43 15.63 12.21
N PHE A 760 20.75 15.70 13.51
CA PHE A 760 21.80 14.88 14.12
C PHE A 760 21.60 13.39 13.84
N PHE A 761 20.33 12.94 13.89
CA PHE A 761 19.93 11.55 13.70
C PHE A 761 19.64 11.15 12.26
N HIS A 762 19.80 12.06 11.29
CA HIS A 762 19.62 11.72 9.87
C HIS A 762 20.71 10.74 9.40
N SER A 763 20.35 9.86 8.47
CA SER A 763 21.22 8.85 7.88
C SER A 763 22.49 9.43 7.28
N LYS A 764 22.44 10.65 6.71
CA LYS A 764 23.62 11.36 6.21
C LYS A 764 24.67 11.67 7.30
N ASN A 765 24.23 11.83 8.55
CA ASN A 765 25.09 12.20 9.68
C ASN A 765 25.52 11.00 10.53
N ILE A 766 24.75 9.91 10.53
CA ILE A 766 25.06 8.67 11.28
C ILE A 766 25.48 7.55 10.34
N GLU A 767 24.53 6.98 9.61
CA GLU A 767 24.73 5.83 8.76
C GLU A 767 23.64 5.78 7.69
N SER A 768 24.04 5.68 6.43
CA SER A 768 23.17 5.45 5.28
C SER A 768 23.51 4.12 4.61
N TYR A 769 22.77 3.73 3.58
CA TYR A 769 23.06 2.53 2.81
C TYR A 769 24.48 2.50 2.22
N LYS A 770 25.03 3.68 1.89
CA LYS A 770 26.31 3.81 1.16
C LYS A 770 27.46 4.26 2.04
N ASN A 771 27.20 5.15 3.00
CA ASN A 771 28.24 5.83 3.80
C ASN A 771 27.89 5.78 5.28
N TYR A 772 28.88 6.02 6.15
CA TYR A 772 28.66 6.10 7.58
C TYR A 772 29.68 7.00 8.26
N ASN A 773 29.29 7.63 9.36
CA ASN A 773 30.16 8.38 10.26
C ASN A 773 30.35 7.56 11.54
N PHE A 774 31.52 6.92 11.66
CA PHE A 774 31.83 6.06 12.79
C PHE A 774 31.81 6.79 14.13
N ASP A 775 32.33 8.02 14.20
CA ASP A 775 32.37 8.80 15.44
C ASP A 775 30.98 9.14 15.96
N ASN A 776 30.05 9.48 15.05
CA ASN A 776 28.66 9.75 15.40
C ASN A 776 27.91 8.48 15.81
N ILE A 777 28.09 7.35 15.11
CA ILE A 777 27.53 6.05 15.53
C ILE A 777 28.03 5.69 16.93
N ALA A 778 29.32 5.88 17.16
CA ALA A 778 29.96 5.54 18.41
C ALA A 778 29.49 6.48 19.54
N PHE A 779 29.28 7.77 19.25
CA PHE A 779 28.70 8.73 20.18
C PHE A 779 27.25 8.38 20.51
N PHE A 780 26.42 8.03 19.52
CA PHE A 780 25.05 7.60 19.80
C PHE A 780 25.03 6.33 20.66
N ARG A 781 25.92 5.37 20.42
CA ARG A 781 26.12 4.23 21.32
C ARG A 781 26.51 4.66 22.75
N TYR A 782 27.38 5.65 22.90
CA TYR A 782 27.74 6.19 24.20
C TYR A 782 26.53 6.81 24.91
N LEU A 783 25.71 7.59 24.20
CA LEU A 783 24.46 8.14 24.71
C LEU A 783 23.52 7.02 25.20
N LEU A 784 23.29 5.98 24.39
CA LEU A 784 22.45 4.84 24.78
C LEU A 784 22.98 4.10 26.01
N ASN A 785 24.30 4.04 26.22
CA ASN A 785 24.89 3.44 27.42
C ASN A 785 24.66 4.30 28.67
N ILE A 786 24.70 5.64 28.55
CA ILE A 786 24.34 6.54 29.67
C ILE A 786 22.92 6.23 30.14
N LEU A 787 21.97 6.08 29.20
CA LEU A 787 20.57 5.77 29.51
C LEU A 787 20.41 4.43 30.25
N LYS A 788 21.30 3.46 29.99
CA LYS A 788 21.26 2.12 30.62
C LYS A 788 21.93 2.06 31.99
N GLN A 789 22.86 2.94 32.29
CA GLN A 789 23.61 2.93 33.56
C GLN A 789 22.88 3.63 34.71
N ILE A 790 21.77 4.30 34.40
CA ILE A 790 21.01 5.12 35.34
C ILE A 790 19.71 4.41 35.77
N ASN A 791 19.26 3.42 34.99
CA ASN A 791 18.25 2.42 35.35
C ASN A 791 18.89 1.23 36.07
#